data_AF-A0A9W3BGQ0-F1
#
_entry.id   AF-A0A9W3BGQ0-F1
#
_cell.length_a   1.000
_cell.length_b   1.000
_cell.length_c   1.000
_cell.angle_alpha   90.00
_cell.angle_beta   90.00
_cell.angle_gamma   90.00
#
_symmetry.space_group_name_H-M   'P 1'
#
loop_
_entity.id
_entity.type
_entity.pdbx_description
1 polymer ?
#
loop_
_entity_poly.entity_id
_entity_poly.type
_entity_poly.pdbx_seq_one_letter_code
_entity_poly.pdbx_strand_id
1 'polypeptide(L)'
;MTQQLCALLYRCFLIRVRYWELSVTEIGVPFLFLAIFSHEYLESSSSIYEVGYQYDEHFYSYHPPKEDLYYFPNSSAARRLMNQGVEEIVAQPMYAYKSLKEIDSDYIVILDLQDPQVVPKHLNFRVVTKRSYSSFKTFDLAVDRLGPSVLYVQYAVTKQFINYWWKQASGDFVDTKFEVFPMPNHIYLWKLVWRVYVLGWVITLIFLGTACLTVQLVVQEKENKEKEAMQLMGMSTFNYWLSWFVANFTFGLINCIVFVLIFFWNGVETSEVKLLLAFSLVYLANTITFAFMISCFINKASHAIVVSSVLFVLTRLVAPIFEDILVNKFMAHIVGCIFYQTGIQLFYILMAFQIEESEFDTRYFWPFYQILHQFTHVDAVAMLLSNTMFNLFVVWCMETGLGDEAYLCLQSVLRVILNHFPESRFKSWSENVFDLKSQPALFLHAGFRFPEQSAHMFEVPSAGMESEIEIRSLVKVFNGQVCVSISDLEVYKEQITVLLGDQGSGKTTLFSLMAGILAPTRGYVHVRHINVTRKPLEARENMGLCRQNDVLFDQLTCREHIALYCNLKERYTAVSKKAAYGMLFELGLMDKTGILVGTLSPGERRKLSVACAFVADSKIVLLDEPSYGLDHSSCYDLWLFLKKRRHGRTIFMTSRNLEEADGVGDRIMIMSKGCIKCCGSPDFLRKPYGEALVVSIEVSLA
;
A
#
# COMPACT_ATOMS: atom_id res chain seq x y z
N MET A 1 19.04 9.83 -14.42
CA MET A 1 18.65 10.04 -13.01
C MET A 1 19.24 11.35 -12.54
N THR A 2 18.47 12.21 -11.88
CA THR A 2 19.00 13.41 -11.20
C THR A 2 19.91 12.99 -10.05
N GLN A 3 20.91 13.81 -9.69
CA GLN A 3 21.82 13.51 -8.55
C GLN A 3 21.05 13.31 -7.24
N GLN A 4 19.94 14.03 -7.07
CA GLN A 4 19.01 13.87 -5.95
C GLN A 4 18.48 12.44 -5.82
N LEU A 5 18.01 11.85 -6.93
CA LEU A 5 17.42 10.50 -6.91
C LEU A 5 18.47 9.46 -6.54
N CYS A 6 19.68 9.54 -7.08
CA CYS A 6 20.77 8.62 -6.73
C CYS A 6 21.12 8.69 -5.23
N ALA A 7 21.18 9.89 -4.66
CA ALA A 7 21.47 10.07 -3.24
C ALA A 7 20.36 9.52 -2.33
N LEU A 8 19.09 9.72 -2.71
CA LEU A 8 17.95 9.16 -2.00
C LEU A 8 17.91 7.63 -2.10
N LEU A 9 18.19 7.06 -3.26
CA LEU A 9 18.28 5.62 -3.45
C LEU A 9 19.38 5.01 -2.58
N TYR A 10 20.58 5.61 -2.59
CA TYR A 10 21.69 5.18 -1.75
C TYR A 10 21.31 5.22 -0.26
N ARG A 11 20.63 6.29 0.17
CA ARG A 11 20.10 6.42 1.53
C ARG A 11 19.11 5.31 1.87
N CYS A 12 18.08 5.10 1.05
CA CYS A 12 17.06 4.07 1.29
C CYS A 12 17.69 2.67 1.34
N PHE A 13 18.69 2.40 0.48
CA PHE A 13 19.43 1.15 0.50
C PHE A 13 20.24 0.99 1.79
N LEU A 14 20.96 2.02 2.24
CA LEU A 14 21.68 1.99 3.52
C LEU A 14 20.75 1.75 4.71
N ILE A 15 19.59 2.42 4.74
CA ILE A 15 18.59 2.23 5.80
C ILE A 15 18.16 0.76 5.83
N ARG A 16 17.83 0.18 4.68
CA ARG A 16 17.44 -1.23 4.57
C ARG A 16 18.55 -2.19 5.01
N VAL A 17 19.80 -1.94 4.58
CA VAL A 17 20.96 -2.76 4.97
C VAL A 17 21.26 -2.67 6.46
N ARG A 18 21.09 -1.50 7.08
CA ARG A 18 21.36 -1.31 8.52
C ARG A 18 20.23 -1.86 9.40
N TYR A 19 18.99 -1.82 8.92
CA TYR A 19 17.88 -2.60 9.49
C TYR A 19 17.89 -4.05 9.01
N TRP A 20 19.04 -4.71 9.15
CA TRP A 20 19.22 -6.09 8.70
C TRP A 20 18.32 -7.06 9.46
N GLU A 21 18.07 -6.85 10.76
CA GLU A 21 17.20 -7.72 11.56
C GLU A 21 15.78 -7.78 10.99
N LEU A 22 15.20 -6.61 10.68
CA LEU A 22 13.88 -6.51 10.05
C LEU A 22 13.90 -7.12 8.65
N SER A 23 14.95 -6.87 7.87
CA SER A 23 15.09 -7.45 6.52
C SER A 23 15.28 -8.98 6.55
N VAL A 24 15.90 -9.52 7.61
CA VAL A 24 16.01 -10.97 7.83
C VAL A 24 14.64 -11.57 8.15
N THR A 25 13.78 -10.87 8.90
CA THR A 25 12.40 -11.35 9.09
C THR A 25 11.58 -11.34 7.80
N GLU A 26 11.81 -10.35 6.93
CA GLU A 26 11.17 -10.24 5.61
C GLU A 26 11.51 -11.43 4.70
N ILE A 27 12.72 -11.97 4.83
CA ILE A 27 13.22 -13.10 4.02
C ILE A 27 12.96 -14.44 4.71
N GLY A 28 13.22 -14.52 6.02
CA GLY A 28 13.16 -15.75 6.79
C GLY A 28 11.77 -16.37 6.89
N VAL A 29 10.72 -15.54 6.96
CA VAL A 29 9.33 -16.01 6.98
C VAL A 29 8.96 -16.75 5.69
N PRO A 30 9.18 -16.18 4.48
CA PRO A 30 9.02 -16.91 3.21
C PRO A 30 9.77 -18.24 3.14
N PHE A 31 11.01 -18.31 3.61
CA PHE A 31 11.81 -19.55 3.60
C PHE A 31 11.26 -20.61 4.55
N LEU A 32 10.75 -20.23 5.72
CA LEU A 32 10.06 -21.13 6.65
C LEU A 32 8.82 -21.75 5.99
N PHE A 33 8.04 -20.96 5.26
CA PHE A 33 6.90 -21.47 4.51
C PHE A 33 7.32 -22.39 3.37
N LEU A 34 8.41 -22.09 2.65
CA LEU A 34 8.97 -22.99 1.63
C LEU A 34 9.29 -24.37 2.24
N ALA A 35 9.91 -24.40 3.42
CA ALA A 35 10.22 -25.64 4.11
C ALA A 35 8.96 -26.43 4.50
N ILE A 36 7.95 -25.76 5.09
CA ILE A 36 6.69 -26.40 5.49
C ILE A 36 5.93 -26.96 4.28
N PHE A 37 5.80 -26.17 3.20
CA PHE A 37 5.08 -26.60 2.00
C PHE A 37 5.78 -27.74 1.27
N SER A 38 7.10 -27.73 1.21
CA SER A 38 7.85 -28.82 0.60
C SER A 38 7.61 -30.15 1.31
N HIS A 39 7.50 -30.13 2.65
CA HIS A 39 7.21 -31.32 3.46
C HIS A 39 5.79 -31.86 3.22
N GLU A 40 4.79 -30.97 3.26
CA GLU A 40 3.38 -31.35 3.13
C GLU A 40 3.05 -31.80 1.69
N TYR A 41 3.70 -31.22 0.69
CA TYR A 41 3.56 -31.66 -0.71
C TYR A 41 4.14 -33.07 -0.92
N LEU A 42 5.30 -33.36 -0.34
CA LEU A 42 5.94 -34.68 -0.37
C LEU A 42 5.07 -35.75 0.31
N GLU A 43 4.50 -35.46 1.49
CA GLU A 43 3.57 -36.38 2.18
C GLU A 43 2.26 -36.59 1.41
N SER A 44 1.75 -35.55 0.74
CA SER A 44 0.57 -35.72 -0.10
C SER A 44 0.84 -36.62 -1.31
N SER A 45 2.06 -36.58 -1.85
CA SER A 45 2.47 -37.40 -3.00
C SER A 45 2.70 -38.86 -2.65
N SER A 46 3.20 -39.18 -1.44
CA SER A 46 3.35 -40.56 -0.97
C SER A 46 1.99 -41.21 -0.68
N SER A 47 1.01 -40.43 -0.18
CA SER A 47 -0.36 -40.93 0.05
C SER A 47 -1.14 -41.29 -1.23
N ILE A 48 -0.67 -40.86 -2.41
CA ILE A 48 -1.25 -41.23 -3.71
C ILE A 48 -0.92 -42.69 -4.05
N TYR A 49 0.18 -43.24 -3.52
CA TYR A 49 0.60 -44.62 -3.75
C TYR A 49 0.23 -45.60 -2.62
N GLU A 50 -0.17 -45.10 -1.45
CA GLU A 50 -0.47 -45.94 -0.26
C GLU A 50 -1.95 -46.05 0.11
N VAL A 51 -2.88 -45.45 -0.65
CA VAL A 51 -4.24 -46.01 -0.66
C VAL A 51 -4.19 -47.26 -1.53
N GLY A 52 -3.58 -48.30 -0.98
CA GLY A 52 -3.83 -49.67 -1.38
C GLY A 52 -5.32 -49.91 -1.18
N TYR A 53 -6.10 -49.68 -2.23
CA TYR A 53 -7.19 -50.60 -2.47
C TYR A 53 -6.52 -51.96 -2.50
N GLN A 54 -6.75 -52.78 -1.47
CA GLN A 54 -6.67 -54.21 -1.64
C GLN A 54 -7.51 -54.50 -2.88
N TYR A 55 -6.83 -54.77 -3.99
CA TYR A 55 -7.43 -55.55 -5.05
C TYR A 55 -7.73 -56.90 -4.40
N ASP A 56 -8.92 -57.02 -3.81
CA ASP A 56 -9.54 -58.33 -3.68
C ASP A 56 -9.68 -58.82 -5.12
N GLU A 57 -8.88 -59.81 -5.48
CA GLU A 57 -8.91 -60.52 -6.77
C GLU A 57 -10.26 -61.20 -7.06
N HIS A 58 -11.28 -60.96 -6.24
CA HIS A 58 -12.67 -61.33 -6.49
C HIS A 58 -13.37 -60.32 -7.41
N PHE A 59 -12.75 -59.97 -8.54
CA PHE A 59 -13.51 -59.45 -9.66
C PHE A 59 -14.31 -60.60 -10.27
N TYR A 60 -15.62 -60.43 -10.26
CA TYR A 60 -16.58 -61.18 -11.04
C TYR A 60 -16.07 -61.32 -12.48
N SER A 61 -15.68 -62.53 -12.86
CA SER A 61 -15.53 -62.90 -14.25
C SER A 61 -16.85 -62.63 -14.95
N TYR A 62 -16.86 -61.68 -15.87
CA TYR A 62 -17.99 -61.41 -16.74
C TYR A 62 -18.27 -62.65 -17.59
N HIS A 63 -19.27 -63.43 -17.19
CA HIS A 63 -19.92 -64.36 -18.10
C HIS A 63 -21.06 -63.59 -18.76
N PRO A 64 -21.04 -63.40 -20.09
CA PRO A 64 -22.20 -62.83 -20.77
C PRO A 64 -23.42 -63.71 -20.43
N PRO A 65 -24.59 -63.13 -20.11
CA PRO A 65 -25.79 -63.92 -19.93
C PRO A 65 -26.05 -64.70 -21.24
N LYS A 66 -26.24 -66.01 -21.13
CA LYS A 66 -26.60 -66.89 -22.26
C LYS A 66 -28.07 -66.73 -22.70
N GLU A 67 -28.77 -65.73 -22.18
CA GLU A 67 -30.20 -65.54 -22.38
C GLU A 67 -30.48 -64.22 -23.07
N ASP A 68 -31.40 -64.27 -24.04
CA ASP A 68 -31.84 -63.14 -24.82
C ASP A 68 -32.49 -62.08 -23.92
N LEU A 69 -32.00 -60.83 -24.01
CA LEU A 69 -32.58 -59.69 -23.31
C LEU A 69 -33.91 -59.28 -23.96
N TYR A 70 -35.03 -59.61 -23.32
CA TYR A 70 -36.36 -59.17 -23.75
C TYR A 70 -36.67 -57.75 -23.25
N TYR A 71 -36.96 -56.84 -24.19
CA TYR A 71 -37.44 -55.48 -23.92
C TYR A 71 -38.95 -55.49 -23.68
N PHE A 72 -39.42 -54.94 -22.55
CA PHE A 72 -40.85 -54.76 -22.28
C PHE A 72 -41.33 -53.33 -22.62
N PRO A 73 -42.35 -53.16 -23.49
CA PRO A 73 -42.79 -51.87 -23.98
C PRO A 73 -43.93 -51.32 -23.10
N ASN A 74 -43.66 -50.29 -22.31
CA ASN A 74 -44.74 -49.51 -21.67
C ASN A 74 -44.58 -48.00 -21.88
N SER A 75 -44.04 -47.60 -23.04
CA SER A 75 -44.17 -46.23 -23.53
C SER A 75 -45.38 -46.10 -24.45
N SER A 76 -46.08 -44.97 -24.37
CA SER A 76 -47.20 -44.64 -25.27
C SER A 76 -46.77 -44.54 -26.74
N ALA A 77 -45.46 -44.36 -27.00
CA ALA A 77 -44.87 -44.38 -28.33
C ALA A 77 -44.79 -45.80 -28.91
N ALA A 78 -44.42 -46.80 -28.11
CA ALA A 78 -44.35 -48.20 -28.55
C ALA A 78 -45.73 -48.77 -28.93
N ARG A 79 -46.80 -48.40 -28.21
CA ARG A 79 -48.19 -48.78 -28.58
C ARG A 79 -48.66 -48.14 -29.88
N ARG A 80 -48.19 -46.93 -30.21
CA ARG A 80 -48.54 -46.27 -31.48
C ARG A 80 -47.84 -46.92 -32.67
N LEU A 81 -46.61 -47.39 -32.47
CA LEU A 81 -45.84 -48.09 -33.50
C LEU A 81 -46.39 -49.50 -33.79
N MET A 82 -46.80 -50.25 -32.76
CA MET A 82 -47.45 -51.56 -32.96
C MET A 82 -48.81 -51.44 -33.67
N ASN A 83 -49.59 -50.39 -33.40
CA ASN A 83 -50.87 -50.15 -34.07
C ASN A 83 -50.74 -49.77 -35.56
N GLN A 84 -49.52 -49.52 -36.05
CA GLN A 84 -49.25 -49.26 -37.47
C GLN A 84 -48.76 -50.50 -38.24
N GLY A 85 -48.80 -51.68 -37.63
CA GLY A 85 -48.53 -52.96 -38.31
C GLY A 85 -47.05 -53.26 -38.52
N VAL A 86 -46.16 -52.72 -37.67
CA VAL A 86 -44.73 -53.07 -37.69
C VAL A 86 -44.54 -54.36 -36.87
N GLU A 87 -44.50 -55.50 -37.57
CA GLU A 87 -44.06 -56.78 -37.00
C GLU A 87 -42.52 -56.84 -37.06
N GLU A 88 -41.91 -57.07 -35.89
CA GLU A 88 -40.47 -57.33 -35.65
C GLU A 88 -39.46 -56.24 -36.08
N ILE A 89 -38.84 -55.60 -35.08
CA ILE A 89 -37.56 -54.91 -35.28
C ILE A 89 -36.47 -55.87 -34.79
N VAL A 90 -35.93 -56.67 -35.70
CA VAL A 90 -34.74 -57.49 -35.48
C VAL A 90 -33.51 -56.59 -35.64
N ALA A 91 -32.77 -56.37 -34.55
CA ALA A 91 -31.48 -55.70 -34.63
C ALA A 91 -30.45 -56.64 -35.27
N GLN A 92 -30.03 -56.37 -36.51
CA GLN A 92 -28.88 -57.03 -37.13
C GLN A 92 -27.60 -56.23 -36.81
N PRO A 93 -26.51 -56.86 -36.34
CA PRO A 93 -25.25 -56.19 -36.11
C PRO A 93 -24.55 -55.90 -37.45
N MET A 94 -24.14 -54.65 -37.66
CA MET A 94 -23.29 -54.25 -38.78
C MET A 94 -21.90 -53.96 -38.22
N TYR A 95 -20.90 -54.70 -38.69
CA TYR A 95 -19.48 -54.58 -38.34
C TYR A 95 -18.74 -53.60 -39.28
N ALA A 96 -17.86 -52.73 -38.77
CA ALA A 96 -16.76 -52.13 -39.53
C ALA A 96 -15.43 -52.82 -39.21
N TYR A 97 -14.86 -53.44 -40.25
CA TYR A 97 -13.55 -54.11 -40.23
C TYR A 97 -12.48 -53.23 -40.91
N LYS A 98 -11.33 -53.03 -40.26
CA LYS A 98 -9.99 -52.96 -40.90
C LYS A 98 -8.90 -53.19 -39.84
N SER A 99 -8.83 -54.39 -39.29
CA SER A 99 -8.03 -55.55 -39.72
C SER A 99 -6.68 -55.65 -38.98
N LEU A 100 -6.31 -56.73 -38.30
CA LEU A 100 -6.95 -58.02 -38.07
C LEU A 100 -6.14 -58.72 -36.97
N LYS A 101 -6.63 -58.66 -35.72
CA LYS A 101 -6.66 -59.78 -34.77
C LYS A 101 -7.49 -59.35 -33.57
N GLU A 102 -8.78 -59.65 -33.72
CA GLU A 102 -9.88 -59.59 -32.75
C GLU A 102 -10.25 -58.21 -32.23
N ILE A 103 -11.57 -57.95 -32.19
CA ILE A 103 -12.28 -56.73 -31.78
C ILE A 103 -12.65 -55.84 -32.97
N ASP A 104 -13.81 -56.14 -33.57
CA ASP A 104 -14.59 -55.18 -34.35
C ASP A 104 -15.37 -54.29 -33.39
N SER A 105 -15.21 -52.98 -33.58
CA SER A 105 -16.00 -51.92 -32.97
C SER A 105 -17.05 -51.41 -33.96
N ASP A 106 -18.19 -50.93 -33.48
CA ASP A 106 -18.86 -49.78 -34.11
C ASP A 106 -19.85 -49.08 -33.17
N TYR A 107 -19.80 -47.75 -33.20
CA TYR A 107 -20.55 -46.77 -32.41
C TYR A 107 -21.99 -46.59 -32.92
N ILE A 108 -22.87 -45.92 -32.13
CA ILE A 108 -24.12 -45.33 -32.64
C ILE A 108 -24.22 -43.84 -32.28
N VAL A 109 -24.31 -43.02 -33.34
CA VAL A 109 -24.70 -41.61 -33.36
C VAL A 109 -26.21 -41.54 -33.64
N ILE A 110 -26.98 -40.76 -32.86
CA ILE A 110 -28.41 -40.52 -33.14
C ILE A 110 -28.57 -39.18 -33.86
N LEU A 111 -28.89 -39.22 -35.15
CA LEU A 111 -29.38 -38.09 -35.94
C LEU A 111 -30.89 -38.26 -36.14
N ASP A 112 -31.68 -37.30 -35.67
CA ASP A 112 -33.09 -37.17 -36.05
C ASP A 112 -33.14 -36.40 -37.36
N LEU A 113 -33.46 -37.09 -38.46
CA LEU A 113 -33.60 -36.50 -39.79
C LEU A 113 -35.02 -36.73 -40.29
N GLN A 114 -35.85 -35.69 -40.22
CA GLN A 114 -36.94 -35.51 -41.18
C GLN A 114 -36.59 -34.33 -42.09
N ASP A 115 -36.19 -34.71 -43.31
CA ASP A 115 -35.84 -33.95 -44.51
C ASP A 115 -34.81 -32.78 -44.45
N PRO A 116 -33.64 -32.94 -45.09
CA PRO A 116 -32.61 -31.92 -45.23
C PRO A 116 -32.62 -31.31 -46.64
N GLN A 117 -33.26 -30.16 -46.84
CA GLN A 117 -32.76 -29.23 -47.87
C GLN A 117 -32.58 -27.79 -47.40
N VAL A 118 -32.95 -27.43 -46.17
CA VAL A 118 -32.72 -26.08 -45.65
C VAL A 118 -32.39 -26.13 -44.17
N VAL A 119 -31.09 -26.13 -43.85
CA VAL A 119 -30.41 -25.13 -42.98
C VAL A 119 -29.22 -25.77 -42.24
N PRO A 120 -28.01 -25.22 -42.45
CA PRO A 120 -26.85 -25.42 -41.57
C PRO A 120 -26.75 -24.39 -40.42
N LYS A 121 -26.13 -24.86 -39.33
CA LYS A 121 -25.16 -24.15 -38.47
C LYS A 121 -25.57 -23.06 -37.46
N HIS A 122 -26.82 -22.82 -37.06
CA HIS A 122 -27.12 -21.89 -35.93
C HIS A 122 -28.61 -21.84 -35.56
N LEU A 123 -29.23 -22.93 -35.09
CA LEU A 123 -30.65 -22.91 -34.70
C LEU A 123 -30.93 -23.68 -33.41
N ASN A 124 -30.59 -23.01 -32.30
CA ASN A 124 -31.35 -22.86 -31.06
C ASN A 124 -32.12 -24.05 -30.48
N PHE A 125 -31.59 -24.59 -29.38
CA PHE A 125 -32.39 -25.35 -28.42
C PHE A 125 -33.35 -24.42 -27.66
N ARG A 126 -34.62 -24.80 -27.57
CA ARG A 126 -35.58 -24.25 -26.60
C ARG A 126 -36.22 -25.39 -25.83
N VAL A 127 -35.75 -25.63 -24.61
CA VAL A 127 -36.44 -26.52 -23.67
C VAL A 127 -37.65 -25.75 -23.13
N VAL A 128 -38.86 -26.11 -23.57
CA VAL A 128 -40.10 -25.64 -22.96
C VAL A 128 -40.69 -26.79 -22.15
N THR A 129 -40.47 -26.76 -20.83
CA THR A 129 -41.18 -27.63 -19.90
C THR A 129 -42.64 -27.18 -19.81
N LYS A 130 -43.56 -28.09 -20.14
CA LYS A 130 -45.01 -27.83 -20.07
C LYS A 130 -45.49 -28.04 -18.62
N ARG A 131 -45.06 -27.16 -17.72
CA ARG A 131 -45.73 -26.69 -16.48
C ARG A 131 -44.71 -26.06 -15.53
N SER A 132 -44.92 -24.78 -15.25
CA SER A 132 -44.32 -24.06 -14.13
C SER A 132 -44.78 -24.69 -12.82
N TYR A 133 -43.89 -25.43 -12.15
CA TYR A 133 -43.95 -25.58 -10.70
C TYR A 133 -42.98 -24.56 -10.10
N SER A 134 -43.49 -23.36 -9.85
CA SER A 134 -42.90 -22.46 -8.86
C SER A 134 -42.97 -23.16 -7.50
N SER A 135 -41.86 -23.18 -6.78
CA SER A 135 -41.63 -23.78 -5.46
C SER A 135 -41.36 -25.29 -5.42
N PHE A 136 -40.17 -25.68 -5.88
CA PHE A 136 -39.35 -26.61 -5.08
C PHE A 136 -38.03 -25.92 -4.81
N LYS A 137 -37.84 -25.49 -3.55
CA LYS A 137 -36.50 -25.33 -3.00
C LYS A 137 -35.83 -26.69 -3.19
N THR A 138 -34.72 -26.73 -3.91
CA THR A 138 -33.79 -27.85 -3.87
C THR A 138 -33.35 -27.98 -2.42
N PHE A 139 -34.07 -28.81 -1.66
CA PHE A 139 -33.43 -29.54 -0.60
C PHE A 139 -32.36 -30.37 -1.30
N ASP A 140 -31.11 -30.11 -0.92
CA ASP A 140 -30.02 -31.07 -1.02
C ASP A 140 -30.46 -32.36 -0.31
N LEU A 141 -31.28 -33.16 -0.99
CA LEU A 141 -31.45 -34.55 -0.66
C LEU A 141 -30.22 -35.24 -1.23
N ALA A 142 -29.21 -35.26 -0.38
CA ALA A 142 -28.06 -36.13 -0.42
C ALA A 142 -28.44 -37.50 -1.00
N VAL A 143 -28.17 -37.68 -2.29
CA VAL A 143 -28.12 -39.01 -2.91
C VAL A 143 -27.03 -39.85 -2.21
N ASP A 144 -26.05 -39.20 -1.57
CA ASP A 144 -25.03 -39.84 -0.75
C ASP A 144 -25.55 -40.46 0.56
N ARG A 145 -26.80 -40.19 1.00
CA ARG A 145 -27.36 -40.76 2.25
C ARG A 145 -28.51 -41.75 2.08
N LEU A 146 -29.08 -41.87 0.88
CA LEU A 146 -30.04 -42.93 0.60
C LEU A 146 -29.25 -44.15 0.17
N GLY A 147 -28.75 -44.90 1.16
CA GLY A 147 -27.98 -46.11 0.93
C GLY A 147 -28.70 -47.12 0.03
N PRO A 148 -27.99 -48.16 -0.45
CA PRO A 148 -28.53 -49.19 -1.34
C PRO A 148 -29.85 -49.81 -0.82
N SER A 149 -30.06 -49.78 0.50
CA SER A 149 -31.29 -50.19 1.17
C SER A 149 -32.56 -49.49 0.68
N VAL A 150 -32.50 -48.21 0.29
CA VAL A 150 -33.68 -47.47 -0.21
C VAL A 150 -34.06 -47.95 -1.60
N LEU A 151 -33.06 -48.23 -2.45
CA LEU A 151 -33.26 -48.85 -3.76
C LEU A 151 -33.82 -50.26 -3.63
N TYR A 152 -33.38 -51.04 -2.63
CA TYR A 152 -33.97 -52.34 -2.32
C TYR A 152 -35.43 -52.25 -1.87
N VAL A 153 -35.77 -51.31 -1.00
CA VAL A 153 -37.16 -51.09 -0.56
C VAL A 153 -38.01 -50.62 -1.74
N GLN A 154 -37.50 -49.70 -2.57
CA GLN A 154 -38.18 -49.25 -3.77
C GLN A 154 -38.41 -50.41 -4.75
N TYR A 155 -37.41 -51.26 -4.99
CA TYR A 155 -37.53 -52.47 -5.81
C TYR A 155 -38.58 -53.43 -5.23
N ALA A 156 -38.51 -53.73 -3.93
CA ALA A 156 -39.44 -54.65 -3.26
C ALA A 156 -40.89 -54.13 -3.29
N VAL A 157 -41.12 -52.85 -3.00
CA VAL A 157 -42.44 -52.21 -3.07
C VAL A 157 -42.96 -52.21 -4.50
N THR A 158 -42.13 -51.82 -5.46
CA THR A 158 -42.52 -51.77 -6.88
C THR A 158 -42.83 -53.17 -7.41
N LYS A 159 -42.04 -54.19 -7.04
CA LYS A 159 -42.28 -55.60 -7.34
C LYS A 159 -43.61 -56.08 -6.76
N GLN A 160 -43.91 -55.76 -5.50
CA GLN A 160 -45.19 -56.11 -4.88
C GLN A 160 -46.38 -55.37 -5.51
N PHE A 161 -46.21 -54.10 -5.87
CA PHE A 161 -47.24 -53.32 -6.55
C PHE A 161 -47.57 -53.92 -7.93
N ILE A 162 -46.54 -54.26 -8.71
CA ILE A 162 -46.69 -54.90 -10.02
C ILE A 162 -47.38 -56.26 -9.86
N ASN A 163 -46.96 -57.09 -8.89
CA ASN A 163 -47.59 -58.38 -8.59
C ASN A 163 -49.07 -58.25 -8.21
N TYR A 164 -49.41 -57.22 -7.43
CA TYR A 164 -50.79 -57.01 -6.97
C TYR A 164 -51.74 -56.67 -8.14
N TRP A 165 -51.29 -55.82 -9.05
CA TRP A 165 -52.08 -55.37 -10.21
C TRP A 165 -52.02 -56.33 -11.40
N TRP A 166 -50.97 -57.15 -11.53
CA TRP A 166 -50.74 -58.03 -12.68
C TRP A 166 -50.76 -59.52 -12.30
N LYS A 167 -51.90 -60.00 -11.78
CA LYS A 167 -52.11 -61.36 -11.24
C LYS A 167 -51.97 -62.55 -12.21
N GLN A 168 -51.53 -62.35 -13.47
CA GLN A 168 -51.51 -63.40 -14.51
C GLN A 168 -50.15 -63.65 -15.18
N ALA A 169 -49.07 -63.00 -14.77
CA ALA A 169 -47.73 -63.30 -15.29
C ALA A 169 -47.08 -64.42 -14.46
N SER A 170 -47.37 -65.68 -14.80
CA SER A 170 -46.63 -66.86 -14.34
C SER A 170 -45.32 -66.97 -15.12
N GLY A 171 -44.38 -66.07 -14.84
CA GLY A 171 -42.99 -66.13 -15.30
C GLY A 171 -42.11 -65.50 -14.23
N ASP A 172 -40.99 -66.14 -13.89
CA ASP A 172 -40.05 -65.63 -12.90
C ASP A 172 -39.63 -64.20 -13.30
N PHE A 173 -39.87 -63.23 -12.41
CA PHE A 173 -39.48 -61.86 -12.65
C PHE A 173 -37.95 -61.78 -12.77
N VAL A 174 -37.47 -61.15 -13.85
CA VAL A 174 -36.05 -60.87 -14.11
C VAL A 174 -35.44 -60.17 -12.90
N ASP A 175 -34.42 -60.77 -12.29
CA ASP A 175 -33.67 -60.17 -11.21
C ASP A 175 -32.92 -58.94 -11.76
N THR A 176 -33.44 -57.74 -11.47
CA THR A 176 -32.80 -56.48 -11.85
C THR A 176 -31.52 -56.31 -11.04
N LYS A 177 -30.37 -56.49 -11.70
CA LYS A 177 -29.07 -56.12 -11.15
C LYS A 177 -28.87 -54.62 -11.26
N PHE A 178 -28.53 -53.98 -10.14
CA PHE A 178 -28.07 -52.60 -10.13
C PHE A 178 -26.57 -52.60 -10.41
N GLU A 179 -26.16 -52.07 -11.56
CA GLU A 179 -24.75 -51.81 -11.85
C GLU A 179 -24.51 -50.30 -11.79
N VAL A 180 -23.47 -49.91 -11.05
CA VAL A 180 -23.01 -48.52 -11.01
C VAL A 180 -22.26 -48.27 -12.32
N PHE A 181 -22.58 -47.16 -12.98
CA PHE A 181 -21.84 -46.75 -14.16
C PHE A 181 -20.35 -46.57 -13.82
N PRO A 182 -19.41 -47.14 -14.59
CA PRO A 182 -17.99 -47.00 -14.30
C PRO A 182 -17.58 -45.52 -14.38
N MET A 183 -17.21 -44.95 -13.25
CA MET A 183 -16.65 -43.60 -13.15
C MET A 183 -15.16 -43.65 -13.51
N PRO A 184 -14.63 -42.70 -14.31
CA PRO A 184 -13.19 -42.60 -14.55
C PRO A 184 -12.45 -42.31 -13.23
N ASN A 185 -11.13 -42.58 -13.18
CA ASN A 185 -10.30 -42.27 -12.02
C ASN A 185 -10.35 -40.75 -11.74
N HIS A 186 -11.11 -40.33 -10.73
CA HIS A 186 -11.19 -38.93 -10.34
C HIS A 186 -10.11 -38.59 -9.31
N ILE A 187 -9.36 -37.52 -9.58
CA ILE A 187 -8.69 -36.79 -8.50
C ILE A 187 -9.77 -36.07 -7.70
N TYR A 188 -9.71 -36.21 -6.37
CA TYR A 188 -10.69 -35.60 -5.49
C TYR A 188 -10.73 -34.07 -5.65
N LEU A 189 -11.89 -33.52 -6.02
CA LEU A 189 -12.18 -32.08 -6.17
C LEU A 189 -11.71 -31.25 -4.95
N TRP A 190 -11.79 -31.82 -3.75
CA TRP A 190 -11.34 -31.12 -2.54
C TRP A 190 -9.83 -30.87 -2.55
N LYS A 191 -9.01 -31.70 -3.20
CA LYS A 191 -7.55 -31.49 -3.28
C LYS A 191 -7.20 -30.27 -4.14
N LEU A 192 -7.89 -30.08 -5.27
CA LEU A 192 -7.73 -28.89 -6.13
C LEU A 192 -8.15 -27.62 -5.38
N VAL A 193 -9.33 -27.64 -4.77
CA VAL A 193 -9.86 -26.53 -3.99
C VAL A 193 -8.90 -26.19 -2.84
N TRP A 194 -8.45 -27.19 -2.08
CA TRP A 194 -7.48 -26.98 -1.02
C TRP A 194 -6.17 -26.36 -1.52
N ARG A 195 -5.62 -26.82 -2.66
CA ARG A 195 -4.42 -26.22 -3.28
C ARG A 195 -4.63 -24.74 -3.61
N VAL A 196 -5.76 -24.38 -4.23
CA VAL A 196 -6.11 -22.99 -4.57
C VAL A 196 -6.17 -22.06 -3.37
N TYR A 197 -6.91 -22.47 -2.34
CA TYR A 197 -7.12 -21.61 -1.19
C TYR A 197 -5.87 -21.46 -0.33
N VAL A 198 -5.14 -22.57 -0.13
CA VAL A 198 -3.93 -22.60 0.68
C VAL A 198 -2.80 -21.80 0.01
N LEU A 199 -2.58 -21.97 -1.29
CA LEU A 199 -1.51 -21.24 -1.97
C LEU A 199 -1.77 -19.73 -2.01
N GLY A 200 -3.03 -19.31 -2.09
CA GLY A 200 -3.37 -17.89 -1.93
C GLY A 200 -2.98 -17.34 -0.55
N TRP A 201 -3.13 -18.11 0.53
CA TRP A 201 -2.67 -17.70 1.87
C TRP A 201 -1.14 -17.65 1.97
N VAL A 202 -0.43 -18.62 1.39
CA VAL A 202 1.04 -18.62 1.36
C VAL A 202 1.59 -17.35 0.74
N ILE A 203 1.01 -16.92 -0.40
CA ILE A 203 1.43 -15.70 -1.08
C ILE A 203 1.21 -14.47 -0.20
N THR A 204 0.04 -14.37 0.46
CA THR A 204 -0.21 -13.25 1.36
C THR A 204 0.81 -13.18 2.49
N LEU A 205 1.21 -14.33 3.04
CA LEU A 205 2.18 -14.38 4.13
C LEU A 205 3.61 -14.08 3.67
N ILE A 206 4.02 -14.51 2.48
CA ILE A 206 5.33 -14.19 1.88
C ILE A 206 5.48 -12.66 1.74
N PHE A 207 4.45 -11.98 1.24
CA PHE A 207 4.51 -10.54 0.99
C PHE A 207 4.10 -9.68 2.19
N LEU A 208 3.53 -10.27 3.25
CA LEU A 208 3.12 -9.56 4.46
C LEU A 208 4.28 -8.79 5.09
N GLY A 209 5.45 -9.42 5.20
CA GLY A 209 6.66 -8.78 5.73
C GLY A 209 7.04 -7.52 4.95
N THR A 210 7.00 -7.60 3.61
CA THR A 210 7.30 -6.45 2.74
C THR A 210 6.32 -5.30 2.99
N ALA A 211 5.02 -5.59 3.08
CA ALA A 211 4.00 -4.58 3.27
C ALA A 211 4.13 -3.88 4.64
N CYS A 212 4.31 -4.66 5.72
CA CYS A 212 4.42 -4.11 7.06
C CYS A 212 5.68 -3.24 7.24
N LEU A 213 6.82 -3.70 6.74
CA LEU A 213 8.09 -2.97 6.87
C LEU A 213 8.08 -1.68 6.05
N THR A 214 7.53 -1.70 4.84
CA THR A 214 7.41 -0.49 4.03
C THR A 214 6.53 0.55 4.69
N VAL A 215 5.39 0.14 5.28
CA VAL A 215 4.54 1.05 6.06
C VAL A 215 5.30 1.60 7.27
N GLN A 216 5.98 0.75 8.05
CA GLN A 216 6.68 1.15 9.26
C GLN A 216 7.77 2.21 8.96
N LEU A 217 8.62 1.96 7.97
CA LEU A 217 9.73 2.85 7.64
C LEU A 217 9.23 4.21 7.13
N VAL A 218 8.20 4.23 6.27
CA VAL A 218 7.62 5.47 5.76
C VAL A 218 6.93 6.26 6.88
N VAL A 219 6.21 5.59 7.78
CA VAL A 219 5.56 6.25 8.93
C VAL A 219 6.59 6.75 9.95
N GLN A 220 7.69 6.04 10.16
CA GLN A 220 8.78 6.49 11.03
C GLN A 220 9.43 7.77 10.49
N GLU A 221 9.70 7.87 9.18
CA GLU A 221 10.20 9.11 8.57
C GLU A 221 9.19 10.27 8.70
N LYS A 222 7.89 9.95 8.61
CA LYS A 222 6.79 10.92 8.79
C LYS A 222 6.72 11.42 10.24
N GLU A 223 6.85 10.52 11.21
CA GLU A 223 6.86 10.83 12.64
C GLU A 223 8.05 11.74 13.02
N ASN A 224 9.23 11.44 12.50
CA ASN A 224 10.45 12.24 12.68
C ASN A 224 10.46 13.54 11.86
N LYS A 225 9.47 13.75 10.98
CA LYS A 225 9.40 14.89 10.03
C LYS A 225 10.61 15.01 9.10
N GLU A 226 11.28 13.88 8.85
CA GLU A 226 12.44 13.81 7.96
C GLU A 226 12.08 14.14 6.52
N LYS A 227 10.88 13.71 6.08
CA LYS A 227 10.34 14.06 4.76
C LYS A 227 10.20 15.58 4.57
N GLU A 228 9.65 16.27 5.57
CA GLU A 228 9.50 17.74 5.53
C GLU A 228 10.87 18.42 5.45
N ALA A 229 11.86 17.93 6.21
CA ALA A 229 13.22 18.46 6.15
C ALA A 229 13.86 18.27 4.77
N MET A 230 13.68 17.11 4.13
CA MET A 230 14.20 16.91 2.78
C MET A 230 13.49 17.80 1.74
N GLN A 231 12.16 17.98 1.85
CA GLN A 231 11.42 18.92 1.00
C GLN A 231 11.86 20.37 1.21
N LEU A 232 12.25 20.72 2.45
CA LEU A 232 12.83 22.01 2.77
C LEU A 232 14.18 22.24 2.08
N MET A 233 14.90 21.17 1.74
CA MET A 233 16.19 21.21 1.04
C MET A 233 16.05 21.18 -0.49
N GLY A 234 14.82 21.29 -1.02
CA GLY A 234 14.55 21.31 -2.45
C GLY A 234 14.29 19.95 -3.08
N MET A 235 14.09 18.89 -2.27
CA MET A 235 13.69 17.58 -2.77
C MET A 235 12.26 17.61 -3.34
N SER A 236 12.07 17.08 -4.55
CA SER A 236 10.73 16.87 -5.10
C SER A 236 10.02 15.70 -4.42
N THR A 237 8.70 15.84 -4.18
CA THR A 237 7.87 14.78 -3.61
C THR A 237 7.83 13.52 -4.49
N PHE A 238 7.95 13.68 -5.81
CA PHE A 238 8.01 12.54 -6.72
C PHE A 238 9.29 11.70 -6.52
N ASN A 239 10.46 12.35 -6.42
CA ASN A 239 11.73 11.66 -6.20
C ASN A 239 11.74 10.91 -4.86
N TYR A 240 11.06 11.44 -3.84
CA TYR A 240 10.87 10.78 -2.55
C TYR A 240 10.16 9.43 -2.71
N TRP A 241 8.94 9.42 -3.26
CA TRP A 241 8.16 8.19 -3.42
C TRP A 241 8.82 7.21 -4.38
N LEU A 242 9.42 7.70 -5.47
CA LEU A 242 10.15 6.88 -6.41
C LEU A 242 11.35 6.19 -5.76
N SER A 243 12.10 6.89 -4.90
CA SER A 243 13.26 6.31 -4.20
C SER A 243 12.84 5.17 -3.26
N TRP A 244 11.76 5.34 -2.51
CA TRP A 244 11.20 4.31 -1.67
C TRP A 244 10.65 3.13 -2.49
N PHE A 245 9.95 3.42 -3.59
CA PHE A 245 9.42 2.39 -4.48
C PHE A 245 10.55 1.50 -5.00
N VAL A 246 11.58 2.10 -5.60
CA VAL A 246 12.72 1.37 -6.17
C VAL A 246 13.46 0.58 -5.10
N ALA A 247 13.74 1.18 -3.93
CA ALA A 247 14.41 0.47 -2.85
C ALA A 247 13.60 -0.75 -2.40
N ASN A 248 12.32 -0.58 -2.07
CA ASN A 248 11.46 -1.67 -1.63
C ASN A 248 11.24 -2.73 -2.72
N PHE A 249 11.16 -2.32 -3.98
CA PHE A 249 11.06 -3.23 -5.12
C PHE A 249 12.32 -4.08 -5.26
N THR A 250 13.51 -3.50 -5.12
CA THR A 250 14.78 -4.27 -5.20
C THR A 250 14.91 -5.33 -4.11
N PHE A 251 14.55 -5.03 -2.86
CA PHE A 251 14.54 -6.03 -1.78
C PHE A 251 13.43 -7.07 -1.97
N GLY A 252 12.25 -6.65 -2.43
CA GLY A 252 11.12 -7.54 -2.71
C GLY A 252 11.33 -8.52 -3.87
N LEU A 253 12.33 -8.31 -4.73
CA LEU A 253 12.70 -9.28 -5.77
C LEU A 253 13.07 -10.63 -5.18
N ILE A 254 13.68 -10.67 -3.99
CA ILE A 254 14.02 -11.91 -3.29
C ILE A 254 12.73 -12.72 -3.03
N ASN A 255 11.66 -12.07 -2.60
CA ASN A 255 10.37 -12.73 -2.35
C ASN A 255 9.72 -13.25 -3.63
N CYS A 256 9.90 -12.56 -4.76
CA CYS A 256 9.46 -13.07 -6.05
C CYS A 256 10.24 -14.34 -6.46
N ILE A 257 11.56 -14.37 -6.22
CA ILE A 257 12.39 -15.54 -6.50
C ILE A 257 11.99 -16.72 -5.60
N VAL A 258 11.84 -16.50 -4.30
CA VAL A 258 11.38 -17.54 -3.35
C VAL A 258 10.01 -18.08 -3.77
N PHE A 259 9.09 -17.20 -4.15
CA PHE A 259 7.78 -17.60 -4.66
C PHE A 259 7.89 -18.50 -5.90
N VAL A 260 8.70 -18.13 -6.90
CA VAL A 260 8.91 -18.97 -8.09
C VAL A 260 9.55 -20.31 -7.74
N LEU A 261 10.50 -20.35 -6.81
CA LEU A 261 11.16 -21.59 -6.38
C LEU A 261 10.20 -22.57 -5.71
N ILE A 262 9.22 -22.10 -4.93
CA ILE A 262 8.17 -22.95 -4.34
C ILE A 262 7.42 -23.69 -5.44
N PHE A 263 7.05 -23.00 -6.53
CA PHE A 263 6.31 -23.60 -7.64
C PHE A 263 7.18 -24.51 -8.51
N PHE A 264 8.44 -24.15 -8.73
CA PHE A 264 9.38 -24.98 -9.46
C PHE A 264 9.61 -26.33 -8.78
N TRP A 265 9.77 -26.35 -7.45
CA TRP A 265 9.92 -27.61 -6.71
C TRP A 265 8.65 -28.46 -6.77
N ASN A 266 7.46 -27.83 -6.83
CA ASN A 266 6.20 -28.54 -6.94
C ASN A 266 5.90 -29.13 -8.33
N GLY A 267 6.83 -29.04 -9.29
CA GLY A 267 6.75 -29.72 -10.59
C GLY A 267 6.07 -28.93 -11.71
N VAL A 268 5.97 -27.60 -11.59
CA VAL A 268 5.36 -26.73 -12.61
C VAL A 268 6.24 -26.62 -13.86
N GLU A 269 5.62 -26.60 -15.05
CA GLU A 269 6.34 -26.51 -16.33
C GLU A 269 7.11 -25.19 -16.52
N THR A 270 8.23 -25.24 -17.24
CA THR A 270 9.13 -24.08 -17.45
C THR A 270 8.50 -22.90 -18.23
N SER A 271 7.48 -23.15 -19.04
CA SER A 271 6.69 -22.14 -19.77
C SER A 271 5.86 -21.29 -18.80
N GLU A 272 5.25 -21.93 -17.80
CA GLU A 272 4.39 -21.33 -16.79
C GLU A 272 5.20 -20.55 -15.74
N VAL A 273 6.45 -20.95 -15.49
CA VAL A 273 7.38 -20.23 -14.61
C VAL A 273 7.59 -18.77 -15.05
N LYS A 274 7.65 -18.50 -16.35
CA LYS A 274 7.82 -17.13 -16.88
C LYS A 274 6.59 -16.25 -16.60
N LEU A 275 5.40 -16.83 -16.75
CA LEU A 275 4.14 -16.16 -16.45
C LEU A 275 4.02 -15.87 -14.95
N LEU A 276 4.38 -16.84 -14.12
CA LEU A 276 4.37 -16.74 -12.66
C LEU A 276 5.36 -15.68 -12.15
N LEU A 277 6.55 -15.60 -12.75
CA LEU A 277 7.51 -14.53 -12.46
C LEU A 277 6.95 -13.15 -12.86
N ALA A 278 6.43 -13.00 -14.08
CA ALA A 278 5.87 -11.73 -14.55
C ALA A 278 4.73 -11.25 -13.65
N PHE A 279 3.85 -12.16 -13.23
CA PHE A 279 2.75 -11.85 -12.32
C PHE A 279 3.24 -11.47 -10.92
N SER A 280 4.23 -12.18 -10.37
CA SER A 280 4.81 -11.87 -9.05
C SER A 280 5.43 -10.46 -8.98
N LEU A 281 6.03 -9.98 -10.08
CA LEU A 281 6.57 -8.63 -10.16
C LEU A 281 5.49 -7.55 -10.13
N VAL A 282 4.38 -7.77 -10.84
CA VAL A 282 3.22 -6.87 -10.80
C VAL A 282 2.58 -6.88 -9.41
N TYR A 283 2.48 -8.05 -8.78
CA TYR A 283 1.97 -8.19 -7.42
C TYR A 283 2.85 -7.48 -6.37
N LEU A 284 4.18 -7.56 -6.52
CA LEU A 284 5.12 -6.83 -5.68
C LEU A 284 4.94 -5.32 -5.82
N ALA A 285 4.86 -4.82 -7.05
CA ALA A 285 4.61 -3.40 -7.30
C ALA A 285 3.30 -2.93 -6.65
N ASN A 286 2.25 -3.73 -6.79
CA ASN A 286 0.96 -3.41 -6.19
C ASN A 286 0.98 -3.46 -4.65
N THR A 287 1.67 -4.44 -4.06
CA THR A 287 1.86 -4.54 -2.60
C THR A 287 2.57 -3.30 -2.03
N ILE A 288 3.61 -2.81 -2.71
CA ILE A 288 4.33 -1.60 -2.30
C ILE A 288 3.44 -0.35 -2.40
N THR A 289 2.69 -0.20 -3.49
CA THR A 289 1.78 0.97 -3.62
C THR A 289 0.63 0.93 -2.62
N PHE A 290 0.13 -0.26 -2.29
CA PHE A 290 -0.88 -0.44 -1.25
C PHE A 290 -0.33 -0.07 0.14
N ALA A 291 0.91 -0.47 0.44
CA ALA A 291 1.61 -0.03 1.65
C ALA A 291 1.77 1.50 1.71
N PHE A 292 2.12 2.15 0.59
CA PHE A 292 2.19 3.61 0.54
C PHE A 292 0.83 4.27 0.84
N MET A 293 -0.25 3.74 0.28
CA MET A 293 -1.60 4.22 0.57
C MET A 293 -1.92 4.12 2.07
N ILE A 294 -1.65 2.98 2.72
CA ILE A 294 -1.88 2.80 4.17
C ILE A 294 -1.02 3.79 4.99
N SER A 295 0.24 3.98 4.61
CA SER A 295 1.16 4.85 5.33
C SER A 295 0.69 6.32 5.41
N CYS A 296 -0.10 6.79 4.44
CA CYS A 296 -0.65 8.14 4.45
C CYS A 296 -1.59 8.38 5.64
N PHE A 297 -2.36 7.38 6.06
CA PHE A 297 -3.38 7.48 7.11
C PHE A 297 -2.83 7.30 8.53
N ILE A 298 -1.60 6.77 8.67
CA ILE A 298 -1.00 6.47 9.98
C ILE A 298 0.00 7.57 10.34
N ASN A 299 -0.02 7.99 11.61
CA ASN A 299 0.85 9.06 12.12
C ASN A 299 1.92 8.57 13.12
N LYS A 300 1.78 7.35 13.67
CA LYS A 300 2.72 6.77 14.65
C LYS A 300 3.26 5.44 14.16
N ALA A 301 4.58 5.24 14.21
CA ALA A 301 5.24 4.04 13.71
C ALA A 301 4.87 2.78 14.51
N SER A 302 4.65 2.90 15.82
CA SER A 302 4.30 1.77 16.70
C SER A 302 2.98 1.09 16.30
N HIS A 303 1.99 1.86 15.85
CA HIS A 303 0.71 1.33 15.42
C HIS A 303 0.74 0.85 13.96
N ALA A 304 1.75 1.27 13.20
CA ALA A 304 1.82 1.10 11.76
C ALA A 304 1.91 -0.38 11.35
N ILE A 305 2.75 -1.17 12.05
CA ILE A 305 2.91 -2.61 11.79
C ILE A 305 1.60 -3.36 12.05
N VAL A 306 0.96 -3.12 13.20
CA VAL A 306 -0.25 -3.84 13.61
C VAL A 306 -1.43 -3.52 12.69
N VAL A 307 -1.62 -2.23 12.36
CA VAL A 307 -2.71 -1.81 11.48
C VAL A 307 -2.49 -2.31 10.06
N SER A 308 -1.25 -2.21 9.54
CA SER A 308 -0.94 -2.69 8.19
C SER A 308 -1.09 -4.21 8.07
N SER A 309 -0.65 -4.99 9.05
CA SER A 309 -0.80 -6.45 9.01
C SER A 309 -2.27 -6.88 9.03
N VAL A 310 -3.09 -6.27 9.88
CA VAL A 310 -4.54 -6.53 9.93
C VAL A 310 -5.21 -6.15 8.62
N LEU A 311 -4.97 -4.94 8.10
CA LEU A 311 -5.57 -4.50 6.83
C LEU A 311 -5.15 -5.41 5.67
N PHE A 312 -3.89 -5.83 5.62
CA PHE A 312 -3.38 -6.73 4.60
C PHE A 312 -4.10 -8.09 4.63
N VAL A 313 -4.25 -8.69 5.81
CA VAL A 313 -4.98 -9.97 5.97
C VAL A 313 -6.47 -9.80 5.69
N LEU A 314 -7.08 -8.68 6.07
CA LEU A 314 -8.50 -8.41 5.80
C LEU A 314 -8.80 -8.38 4.30
N THR A 315 -7.88 -7.85 3.47
CA THR A 315 -8.08 -7.90 2.01
C THR A 315 -8.12 -9.33 1.46
N ARG A 316 -7.53 -10.31 2.15
CA ARG A 316 -7.61 -11.74 1.79
C ARG A 316 -8.98 -12.31 2.10
N LEU A 317 -9.64 -11.88 3.16
CA LEU A 317 -10.93 -12.45 3.58
C LEU A 317 -12.07 -12.18 2.58
N VAL A 318 -11.88 -11.22 1.67
CA VAL A 318 -12.81 -10.94 0.56
C VAL A 318 -12.72 -12.00 -0.54
N ALA A 319 -11.62 -12.76 -0.61
CA ALA A 319 -11.37 -13.79 -1.59
C ALA A 319 -12.46 -14.87 -1.76
N PRO A 320 -12.95 -15.54 -0.71
CA PRO A 320 -14.00 -16.53 -0.86
C PRO A 320 -15.31 -15.90 -1.37
N ILE A 321 -15.62 -14.67 -0.96
CA ILE A 321 -16.81 -13.93 -1.41
C ILE A 321 -16.67 -13.52 -2.88
N PHE A 322 -15.43 -13.31 -3.34
CA PHE A 322 -15.14 -12.89 -4.71
C PHE A 322 -15.59 -13.93 -5.75
N GLU A 323 -15.62 -15.21 -5.41
CA GLU A 323 -16.04 -16.28 -6.33
C GLU A 323 -17.50 -16.14 -6.76
N ASP A 324 -18.39 -15.72 -5.85
CA ASP A 324 -19.79 -15.42 -6.17
C ASP A 324 -19.92 -14.17 -7.06
N ILE A 325 -18.96 -13.25 -6.98
CA ILE A 325 -18.95 -11.97 -7.72
C ILE A 325 -18.39 -12.15 -9.14
N LEU A 326 -17.60 -13.20 -9.38
CA LEU A 326 -16.99 -13.50 -10.70
C LEU A 326 -18.03 -13.72 -11.80
N VAL A 327 -19.31 -13.97 -11.48
CA VAL A 327 -20.40 -14.06 -12.46
C VAL A 327 -20.52 -12.78 -13.32
N ASN A 328 -20.16 -11.61 -12.77
CA ASN A 328 -20.19 -10.34 -13.48
C ASN A 328 -18.78 -9.74 -13.63
N LYS A 329 -18.24 -9.80 -14.86
CA LYS A 329 -16.91 -9.26 -15.20
C LYS A 329 -16.70 -7.81 -14.73
N PHE A 330 -17.69 -6.94 -14.88
CA PHE A 330 -17.59 -5.55 -14.45
C PHE A 330 -17.49 -5.40 -12.93
N MET A 331 -18.32 -6.12 -12.16
CA MET A 331 -18.28 -6.08 -10.70
C MET A 331 -16.98 -6.68 -10.15
N ALA A 332 -16.50 -7.77 -10.76
CA ALA A 332 -15.22 -8.36 -10.42
C ALA A 332 -14.06 -7.36 -10.60
N HIS A 333 -14.06 -6.55 -11.68
CA HIS A 333 -13.04 -5.53 -11.89
C HIS A 333 -13.11 -4.42 -10.82
N ILE A 334 -14.30 -3.95 -10.45
CA ILE A 334 -14.46 -2.93 -9.40
C ILE A 334 -13.94 -3.44 -8.06
N VAL A 335 -14.35 -4.65 -7.66
CA VAL A 335 -13.91 -5.25 -6.39
C VAL A 335 -12.40 -5.51 -6.42
N GLY A 336 -11.86 -5.96 -7.56
CA GLY A 336 -10.43 -6.15 -7.77
C GLY A 336 -9.59 -4.88 -7.70
N CYS A 337 -10.18 -3.71 -8.03
CA CYS A 337 -9.52 -2.40 -7.89
C CYS A 337 -9.41 -1.92 -6.44
N ILE A 338 -10.21 -2.47 -5.51
CA ILE A 338 -10.21 -2.10 -4.10
C ILE A 338 -9.45 -3.14 -3.27
N PHE A 339 -9.71 -4.42 -3.55
CA PHE A 339 -9.15 -5.56 -2.83
C PHE A 339 -8.22 -6.33 -3.75
N TYR A 340 -7.01 -5.84 -3.92
CA TYR A 340 -6.08 -6.40 -4.90
C TYR A 340 -5.72 -7.88 -4.72
N GLN A 341 -5.86 -8.43 -3.52
CA GLN A 341 -5.64 -9.85 -3.25
C GLN A 341 -6.69 -10.77 -3.93
N THR A 342 -7.79 -10.21 -4.43
CA THR A 342 -8.73 -10.95 -5.30
C THR A 342 -8.16 -11.19 -6.69
N GLY A 343 -7.32 -10.28 -7.21
CA GLY A 343 -6.64 -10.43 -8.49
C GLY A 343 -5.64 -11.59 -8.51
N ILE A 344 -4.92 -11.82 -7.40
CA ILE A 344 -3.99 -12.96 -7.29
C ILE A 344 -4.72 -14.29 -7.18
N GLN A 345 -5.88 -14.31 -6.53
CA GLN A 345 -6.73 -15.48 -6.46
C GLN A 345 -7.27 -15.85 -7.85
N LEU A 346 -7.76 -14.87 -8.63
CA LEU A 346 -8.22 -15.12 -10.00
C LEU A 346 -7.10 -15.71 -10.87
N PHE A 347 -5.89 -15.14 -10.79
CA PHE A 347 -4.73 -15.67 -11.51
C PHE A 347 -4.42 -17.12 -11.12
N TYR A 348 -4.43 -17.43 -9.82
CA TYR A 348 -4.15 -18.78 -9.35
C TYR A 348 -5.24 -19.78 -9.78
N ILE A 349 -6.52 -19.39 -9.68
CA ILE A 349 -7.64 -20.20 -10.15
C ILE A 349 -7.43 -20.57 -11.63
N LEU A 350 -7.11 -19.58 -12.47
CA LEU A 350 -6.85 -19.81 -13.90
C LEU A 350 -5.63 -20.71 -14.15
N MET A 351 -4.55 -20.55 -13.39
CA MET A 351 -3.36 -21.41 -13.47
C MET A 351 -3.67 -22.86 -13.06
N ALA A 352 -4.38 -23.06 -11.96
CA ALA A 352 -4.72 -24.39 -11.46
C ALA A 352 -5.57 -25.18 -12.47
N PHE A 353 -6.50 -24.50 -13.15
CA PHE A 353 -7.29 -25.12 -14.21
C PHE A 353 -6.49 -25.44 -15.47
N GLN A 354 -5.52 -24.61 -15.86
CA GLN A 354 -4.69 -24.88 -17.03
C GLN A 354 -3.80 -26.11 -16.85
N ILE A 355 -3.25 -26.30 -15.65
CA ILE A 355 -2.44 -27.48 -15.33
C ILE A 355 -3.30 -28.76 -15.40
N GLU A 356 -4.53 -28.72 -14.89
CA GLU A 356 -5.41 -29.90 -14.83
C GLU A 356 -6.23 -30.16 -16.12
N GLU A 357 -6.40 -29.16 -17.00
CA GLU A 357 -6.97 -29.33 -18.35
C GLU A 357 -6.17 -30.32 -19.22
N SER A 358 -4.89 -30.52 -18.91
CA SER A 358 -4.04 -31.51 -19.58
C SER A 358 -4.43 -32.96 -19.24
N GLU A 359 -5.22 -33.19 -18.18
CA GLU A 359 -5.58 -34.52 -17.68
C GLU A 359 -7.10 -34.83 -17.67
N PHE A 360 -8.01 -33.84 -17.76
CA PHE A 360 -9.47 -34.04 -17.53
C PHE A 360 -10.43 -33.29 -18.50
N ASP A 361 -11.63 -33.85 -18.74
CA ASP A 361 -12.74 -33.19 -19.47
C ASP A 361 -13.46 -32.16 -18.56
N THR A 362 -13.23 -30.88 -18.83
CA THR A 362 -13.63 -29.72 -18.00
C THR A 362 -15.12 -29.50 -17.82
N ARG A 363 -15.96 -30.27 -18.51
CA ARG A 363 -17.43 -30.13 -18.49
C ARG A 363 -18.10 -30.51 -17.17
N TYR A 364 -17.41 -31.24 -16.29
CA TYR A 364 -17.95 -31.64 -14.98
C TYR A 364 -17.79 -30.55 -13.88
N PHE A 365 -17.12 -29.43 -14.18
CA PHE A 365 -16.80 -28.36 -13.22
C PHE A 365 -17.75 -27.14 -13.33
N TRP A 366 -19.06 -27.33 -13.14
CA TRP A 366 -20.08 -26.30 -13.45
C TRP A 366 -19.89 -24.90 -12.82
N PRO A 367 -19.43 -24.71 -11.55
CA PRO A 367 -19.21 -23.37 -10.99
C PRO A 367 -18.01 -22.64 -11.60
N PHE A 368 -16.94 -23.38 -11.92
CA PHE A 368 -15.67 -22.80 -12.39
C PHE A 368 -15.55 -22.74 -13.91
N TYR A 369 -16.31 -23.57 -14.63
CA TYR A 369 -16.38 -23.56 -16.09
C TYR A 369 -16.83 -22.20 -16.64
N GLN A 370 -17.77 -21.53 -15.97
CA GLN A 370 -18.19 -20.18 -16.38
C GLN A 370 -17.07 -19.14 -16.23
N ILE A 371 -16.21 -19.29 -15.22
CA ILE A 371 -15.09 -18.39 -14.94
C ILE A 371 -14.01 -18.54 -16.03
N LEU A 372 -13.70 -19.77 -16.43
CA LEU A 372 -12.72 -20.09 -17.49
C LEU A 372 -13.06 -19.48 -18.85
N HIS A 373 -14.35 -19.43 -19.21
CA HIS A 373 -14.79 -18.83 -20.48
C HIS A 373 -14.87 -17.30 -20.45
N GLN A 374 -14.93 -16.68 -19.26
CA GLN A 374 -15.12 -15.23 -19.11
C GLN A 374 -13.84 -14.46 -18.80
N PHE A 375 -12.87 -15.10 -18.12
CA PHE A 375 -11.66 -14.45 -17.63
C PHE A 375 -10.40 -15.06 -18.21
N THR A 376 -9.45 -14.17 -18.50
CA THR A 376 -8.11 -14.50 -18.96
C THR A 376 -7.06 -14.04 -17.94
N HIS A 377 -5.83 -14.55 -18.04
CA HIS A 377 -4.70 -14.06 -17.24
C HIS A 377 -4.46 -12.55 -17.40
N VAL A 378 -4.82 -12.00 -18.56
CA VAL A 378 -4.74 -10.56 -18.83
C VAL A 378 -5.71 -9.78 -17.95
N ASP A 379 -6.92 -10.30 -17.70
CA ASP A 379 -7.90 -9.66 -16.82
C ASP A 379 -7.37 -9.58 -15.37
N ALA A 380 -6.73 -10.64 -14.89
CA ALA A 380 -6.12 -10.65 -13.55
C ALA A 380 -4.98 -9.62 -13.42
N VAL A 381 -4.12 -9.50 -14.44
CA VAL A 381 -3.08 -8.46 -14.49
C VAL A 381 -3.69 -7.05 -14.59
N ALA A 382 -4.75 -6.89 -15.39
CA ALA A 382 -5.44 -5.61 -15.54
C ALA A 382 -6.07 -5.13 -14.22
N MET A 383 -6.65 -6.04 -13.43
CA MET A 383 -7.15 -5.73 -12.07
C MET A 383 -6.02 -5.22 -11.16
N LEU A 384 -4.86 -5.89 -11.15
CA LEU A 384 -3.71 -5.44 -10.33
C LEU A 384 -3.13 -4.10 -10.78
N LEU A 385 -3.03 -3.87 -12.09
CA LEU A 385 -2.56 -2.59 -12.62
C LEU A 385 -3.53 -1.45 -12.31
N SER A 386 -4.84 -1.71 -12.43
CA SER A 386 -5.87 -0.73 -12.06
C SER A 386 -5.80 -0.39 -10.57
N ASN A 387 -5.62 -1.40 -9.70
CA ASN A 387 -5.41 -1.17 -8.27
C ASN A 387 -4.13 -0.35 -7.98
N THR A 388 -3.05 -0.61 -8.72
CA THR A 388 -1.79 0.16 -8.59
C THR A 388 -2.02 1.63 -8.92
N MET A 389 -2.76 1.93 -9.99
CA MET A 389 -3.13 3.30 -10.37
C MET A 389 -4.01 3.96 -9.31
N PHE A 390 -4.99 3.22 -8.77
CA PHE A 390 -5.86 3.71 -7.70
C PHE A 390 -5.05 4.08 -6.44
N ASN A 391 -4.17 3.19 -5.96
CA ASN A 391 -3.32 3.45 -4.81
C ASN A 391 -2.45 4.70 -5.00
N LEU A 392 -1.81 4.85 -6.16
CA LEU A 392 -0.98 6.01 -6.48
C LEU A 392 -1.79 7.31 -6.56
N PHE A 393 -3.01 7.23 -7.08
CA PHE A 393 -3.94 8.37 -7.09
C PHE A 393 -4.30 8.80 -5.66
N VAL A 394 -4.62 7.85 -4.77
CA VAL A 394 -4.90 8.16 -3.36
C VAL A 394 -3.70 8.81 -2.69
N VAL A 395 -2.49 8.28 -2.89
CA VAL A 395 -1.25 8.89 -2.36
C VAL A 395 -1.08 10.31 -2.89
N TRP A 396 -1.29 10.54 -4.19
CA TRP A 396 -1.20 11.88 -4.79
C TRP A 396 -2.21 12.87 -4.21
N CYS A 397 -3.47 12.45 -4.00
CA CYS A 397 -4.50 13.26 -3.36
C CYS A 397 -4.12 13.65 -1.93
N MET A 398 -3.56 12.72 -1.15
CA MET A 398 -3.15 13.02 0.23
C MET A 398 -1.95 13.97 0.28
N GLU A 399 -1.00 13.85 -0.66
CA GLU A 399 0.22 14.67 -0.71
C GLU A 399 0.00 16.10 -1.20
N THR A 400 -1.00 16.33 -2.06
CA THR A 400 -1.30 17.66 -2.58
C THR A 400 -2.02 18.56 -1.55
N GLY A 401 -2.27 18.06 -0.34
CA GLY A 401 -3.03 18.80 0.68
C GLY A 401 -4.53 18.88 0.39
N LEU A 402 -4.97 18.30 -0.74
CA LEU A 402 -6.37 17.92 -0.96
C LEU A 402 -6.84 16.87 0.04
N GLY A 403 -5.96 16.31 0.89
CA GLY A 403 -6.32 15.36 1.94
C GLY A 403 -7.46 15.82 2.86
N ASP A 404 -7.58 17.10 3.22
CA ASP A 404 -8.72 17.58 4.03
C ASP A 404 -10.04 17.56 3.22
N GLU A 405 -10.00 17.90 1.93
CA GLU A 405 -11.17 17.85 1.02
C GLU A 405 -11.49 16.44 0.51
N ALA A 406 -10.47 15.61 0.31
CA ALA A 406 -10.55 14.21 -0.09
C ALA A 406 -10.96 13.33 1.10
N TYR A 407 -10.58 13.69 2.33
CA TYR A 407 -11.11 13.10 3.55
C TYR A 407 -12.59 13.46 3.72
N LEU A 408 -12.98 14.70 3.44
CA LEU A 408 -14.40 15.10 3.35
C LEU A 408 -15.14 14.34 2.24
N CYS A 409 -14.49 14.10 1.09
CA CYS A 409 -15.06 13.33 -0.02
C CYS A 409 -15.19 11.84 0.33
N LEU A 410 -14.15 11.22 0.91
CA LEU A 410 -14.18 9.87 1.45
C LEU A 410 -15.22 9.73 2.56
N GLN A 411 -15.36 10.73 3.43
CA GLN A 411 -16.44 10.80 4.42
C GLN A 411 -17.80 10.88 3.75
N SER A 412 -17.95 11.62 2.65
CA SER A 412 -19.22 11.71 1.92
C SER A 412 -19.59 10.38 1.23
N VAL A 413 -18.60 9.68 0.68
CA VAL A 413 -18.76 8.33 0.10
C VAL A 413 -19.06 7.30 1.19
N LEU A 414 -18.31 7.33 2.30
CA LEU A 414 -18.60 6.52 3.49
C LEU A 414 -19.98 6.85 4.05
N ARG A 415 -20.43 8.11 4.05
CA ARG A 415 -21.76 8.52 4.50
C ARG A 415 -22.84 7.98 3.56
N VAL A 416 -22.61 7.93 2.25
CA VAL A 416 -23.54 7.30 1.28
C VAL A 416 -23.60 5.78 1.49
N ILE A 417 -22.46 5.12 1.70
CA ILE A 417 -22.37 3.68 1.95
C ILE A 417 -22.99 3.31 3.30
N LEU A 418 -22.70 4.08 4.36
CA LEU A 418 -23.22 3.88 5.71
C LEU A 418 -24.72 4.22 5.79
N ASN A 419 -25.22 5.18 5.00
CA ASN A 419 -26.65 5.44 4.87
C ASN A 419 -27.43 4.29 4.21
N HIS A 420 -26.74 3.32 3.60
CA HIS A 420 -27.34 2.10 3.06
C HIS A 420 -27.58 1.01 4.15
N PHE A 421 -27.00 1.17 5.34
CA PHE A 421 -27.19 0.24 6.47
C PHE A 421 -28.24 0.78 7.47
N PRO A 422 -29.32 0.02 7.79
CA PRO A 422 -30.41 0.51 8.62
C PRO A 422 -30.18 0.22 10.11
N GLU A 423 -29.46 1.08 10.83
CA GLU A 423 -29.54 1.13 12.30
C GLU A 423 -29.49 2.56 12.85
N SER A 424 -30.50 2.91 13.67
CA SER A 424 -30.71 4.25 14.23
C SER A 424 -29.61 4.71 15.21
N ARG A 425 -28.82 3.80 15.79
CA ARG A 425 -27.68 4.16 16.65
C ARG A 425 -26.44 4.61 15.86
N PHE A 426 -26.24 4.08 14.65
CA PHE A 426 -25.08 4.41 13.81
C PHE A 426 -25.18 5.81 13.19
N LYS A 427 -26.40 6.27 12.91
CA LYS A 427 -26.65 7.61 12.38
C LYS A 427 -26.28 8.70 13.40
N SER A 428 -26.68 8.52 14.65
CA SER A 428 -26.31 9.38 15.78
C SER A 428 -24.81 9.40 16.05
N TRP A 429 -24.13 8.24 15.95
CA TRP A 429 -22.67 8.18 16.07
C TRP A 429 -21.97 8.90 14.91
N SER A 430 -22.45 8.75 13.67
CA SER A 430 -21.87 9.42 12.50
C SER A 430 -22.02 10.94 12.58
N GLU A 431 -23.15 11.46 13.03
CA GLU A 431 -23.36 12.91 13.18
C GLU A 431 -22.46 13.51 14.27
N ASN A 432 -22.20 12.79 15.36
CA ASN A 432 -21.34 13.25 16.46
C ASN A 432 -19.83 13.13 16.19
N VAL A 433 -19.40 12.23 15.29
CA VAL A 433 -17.97 12.01 14.96
C VAL A 433 -17.49 12.95 13.86
N PHE A 434 -18.38 13.44 13.00
CA PHE A 434 -18.03 14.24 11.82
C PHE A 434 -18.22 15.75 11.98
N ASP A 435 -18.50 16.23 13.19
CA ASP A 435 -18.75 17.64 13.46
C ASP A 435 -17.45 18.36 13.85
N LEU A 436 -16.58 18.66 12.88
CA LEU A 436 -15.38 19.48 13.09
C LEU A 436 -14.88 20.14 11.80
N LYS A 437 -15.22 21.42 11.63
CA LYS A 437 -14.26 22.54 11.54
C LYS A 437 -15.04 23.83 11.26
N SER A 438 -15.22 24.61 12.33
CA SER A 438 -15.37 26.05 12.26
C SER A 438 -14.24 26.62 11.40
N GLN A 439 -14.60 27.22 10.26
CA GLN A 439 -13.64 27.95 9.42
C GLN A 439 -13.19 29.21 10.15
N PRO A 440 -11.89 29.38 10.50
CA PRO A 440 -11.40 30.61 11.11
C PRO A 440 -11.11 31.71 10.08
N ALA A 441 -11.32 31.45 8.77
CA ALA A 441 -10.89 32.34 7.69
C ALA A 441 -11.78 33.59 7.51
N LEU A 442 -13.02 33.58 7.99
CA LEU A 442 -13.98 34.66 7.72
C LEU A 442 -13.85 35.88 8.67
N PHE A 443 -13.10 35.77 9.77
CA PHE A 443 -13.11 36.78 10.84
C PHE A 443 -12.11 37.94 10.68
N LEU A 444 -11.24 37.95 9.65
CA LEU A 444 -10.15 38.95 9.54
C LEU A 444 -10.39 40.08 8.54
N HIS A 445 -11.53 40.13 7.85
CA HIS A 445 -11.73 41.12 6.78
C HIS A 445 -12.29 42.49 7.22
N ALA A 446 -12.61 42.71 8.50
CA ALA A 446 -13.09 44.00 8.97
C ALA A 446 -12.31 44.50 10.21
N GLY A 447 -11.33 45.38 10.01
CA GLY A 447 -10.80 46.24 11.08
C GLY A 447 -9.44 45.89 11.72
N PHE A 448 -8.71 44.86 11.26
CA PHE A 448 -7.38 44.57 11.79
C PHE A 448 -6.37 45.68 11.43
N ARG A 449 -5.88 46.41 12.44
CA ARG A 449 -4.81 47.41 12.31
C ARG A 449 -3.49 46.80 12.80
N PHE A 450 -2.42 47.01 12.05
CA PHE A 450 -1.08 46.68 12.52
C PHE A 450 -0.74 47.57 13.73
N PRO A 451 -0.02 47.05 14.73
CA PRO A 451 0.49 47.87 15.81
C PRO A 451 1.41 48.98 15.24
N GLU A 452 1.19 50.22 15.68
CA GLU A 452 2.03 51.34 15.26
C GLU A 452 3.49 51.09 15.67
N GLN A 453 4.39 51.08 14.69
CA GLN A 453 5.82 51.03 14.92
C GLN A 453 6.31 52.45 15.21
N SER A 454 6.77 52.70 16.43
CA SER A 454 7.44 53.95 16.78
C SER A 454 8.78 54.03 16.04
N ALA A 455 8.93 54.99 15.12
CA ALA A 455 10.12 55.15 14.27
C ALA A 455 11.44 55.23 15.06
N HIS A 456 11.42 55.72 16.30
CA HIS A 456 12.61 55.81 17.16
C HIS A 456 13.14 54.46 17.67
N MET A 457 12.37 53.38 17.59
CA MET A 457 12.80 52.04 18.06
C MET A 457 13.40 51.18 16.94
N PHE A 458 13.44 51.68 15.71
CA PHE A 458 13.96 50.98 14.54
C PHE A 458 15.14 51.77 13.98
N GLU A 459 16.32 51.17 13.99
CA GLU A 459 17.52 51.76 13.39
C GLU A 459 17.37 51.81 11.87
N VAL A 460 17.54 53.01 11.30
CA VAL A 460 17.54 53.21 9.85
C VAL A 460 18.78 52.53 9.26
N PRO A 461 18.66 51.71 8.19
CA PRO A 461 19.81 51.10 7.56
C PRO A 461 20.80 52.13 7.02
N SER A 462 22.10 51.78 7.03
CA SER A 462 23.10 52.60 6.35
C SER A 462 22.91 52.57 4.83
N ALA A 463 23.25 53.67 4.16
CA ALA A 463 23.12 53.77 2.72
C ALA A 463 23.97 52.69 2.01
N GLY A 464 23.31 51.82 1.23
CA GLY A 464 23.96 50.75 0.45
C GLY A 464 23.77 49.32 0.98
N MET A 465 23.02 49.09 2.06
CA MET A 465 22.67 47.72 2.48
C MET A 465 21.64 47.09 1.52
N GLU A 466 21.97 45.92 0.96
CA GLU A 466 21.04 45.10 0.18
C GLU A 466 20.21 44.20 1.10
N SER A 467 18.87 44.23 0.96
CA SER A 467 17.94 43.31 1.61
C SER A 467 17.94 41.94 0.91
N GLU A 468 18.20 40.85 1.65
CA GLU A 468 18.02 39.48 1.12
C GLU A 468 16.66 38.88 1.47
N ILE A 469 16.08 39.27 2.62
CA ILE A 469 14.74 38.85 3.03
C ILE A 469 13.91 40.09 3.33
N GLU A 470 12.77 40.21 2.65
CA GLU A 470 11.80 41.29 2.85
C GLU A 470 10.45 40.71 3.28
N ILE A 471 9.92 41.20 4.39
CA ILE A 471 8.62 40.82 4.93
C ILE A 471 7.71 42.04 4.80
N ARG A 472 6.55 41.87 4.18
CA ARG A 472 5.56 42.94 3.98
C ARG A 472 4.17 42.55 4.46
N SER A 473 3.65 43.32 5.41
CA SER A 473 2.34 43.21 6.05
C SER A 473 1.96 41.77 6.46
N LEU A 474 2.89 41.06 7.11
CA LEU A 474 2.78 39.64 7.45
C LEU A 474 1.87 39.42 8.66
N VAL A 475 0.81 38.64 8.48
CA VAL A 475 -0.09 38.19 9.56
C VAL A 475 -0.26 36.68 9.49
N LYS A 476 -0.16 36.03 10.65
CA LYS A 476 -0.52 34.62 10.81
C LYS A 476 -1.45 34.43 12.00
N VAL A 477 -2.56 33.74 11.74
CA VAL A 477 -3.59 33.43 12.72
C VAL A 477 -3.74 31.91 12.83
N PHE A 478 -3.76 31.41 14.06
CA PHE A 478 -4.06 30.01 14.38
C PHE A 478 -5.29 29.97 15.28
N ASN A 479 -6.30 29.17 14.93
CA ASN A 479 -7.52 28.97 15.72
C ASN A 479 -8.18 30.30 16.19
N GLY A 480 -8.18 31.32 15.34
CA GLY A 480 -8.75 32.65 15.64
C GLY A 480 -7.84 33.58 16.45
N GLN A 481 -6.67 33.13 16.94
CA GLN A 481 -5.69 33.97 17.64
C GLN A 481 -4.56 34.42 16.72
N VAL A 482 -4.23 35.71 16.75
CA VAL A 482 -3.12 36.29 15.99
C VAL A 482 -1.81 35.93 16.66
N CYS A 483 -1.01 35.09 16.00
CA CYS A 483 0.29 34.65 16.53
C CYS A 483 1.44 35.52 16.05
N VAL A 484 1.36 36.05 14.82
CA VAL A 484 2.38 36.95 14.25
C VAL A 484 1.67 38.07 13.51
N SER A 485 2.08 39.30 13.77
CA SER A 485 1.61 40.53 13.11
C SER A 485 2.77 41.51 12.96
N ILE A 486 3.31 41.59 11.75
CA ILE A 486 4.47 42.42 11.41
C ILE A 486 4.09 43.27 10.20
N SER A 487 4.31 44.58 10.27
CA SER A 487 4.17 45.48 9.11
C SER A 487 5.32 45.21 8.14
N ASP A 488 6.45 45.90 8.25
CA ASP A 488 7.57 45.72 7.33
C ASP A 488 8.84 45.36 8.11
N LEU A 489 9.62 44.43 7.55
CA LEU A 489 10.89 43.98 8.12
C LEU A 489 11.85 43.56 7.02
N GLU A 490 13.11 43.96 7.17
CA GLU A 490 14.18 43.66 6.23
C GLU A 490 15.36 43.00 6.95
N VAL A 491 15.91 41.96 6.33
CA VAL A 491 17.14 41.28 6.75
C VAL A 491 18.19 41.51 5.67
N TYR A 492 19.36 42.01 6.08
CA TYR A 492 20.39 42.47 5.16
C TYR A 492 21.48 41.43 4.92
N LYS A 493 22.13 41.59 3.76
CA LYS A 493 23.25 40.77 3.31
C LYS A 493 24.47 40.86 4.23
N GLU A 494 25.19 39.75 4.36
CA GLU A 494 26.45 39.65 5.12
C GLU A 494 26.35 39.97 6.62
N GLN A 495 25.15 39.90 7.18
CA GLN A 495 24.89 40.17 8.59
C GLN A 495 24.29 38.96 9.31
N ILE A 496 24.56 38.89 10.62
CA ILE A 496 23.83 38.01 11.53
C ILE A 496 22.72 38.80 12.19
N THR A 497 21.48 38.49 11.82
CA THR A 497 20.29 39.06 12.45
C THR A 497 19.74 38.09 13.50
N VAL A 498 19.63 38.54 14.75
CA VAL A 498 19.16 37.72 15.87
C VAL A 498 17.78 38.16 16.33
N LEU A 499 16.80 37.25 16.32
CA LEU A 499 15.46 37.45 16.85
C LEU A 499 15.38 37.01 18.31
N LEU A 500 15.39 37.99 19.21
CA LEU A 500 15.27 37.86 20.66
C LEU A 500 13.82 37.95 21.14
N GLY A 501 13.49 37.34 22.28
CA GLY A 501 12.15 37.35 22.87
C GLY A 501 11.88 36.14 23.78
N ASP A 502 10.74 36.12 24.44
CA ASP A 502 10.41 35.01 25.35
C ASP A 502 9.75 33.83 24.62
N GLN A 503 9.55 32.72 25.33
CA GLN A 503 8.79 31.59 24.81
C GLN A 503 7.34 32.01 24.51
N GLY A 504 6.81 31.59 23.37
CA GLY A 504 5.46 31.99 22.92
C GLY A 504 5.36 33.39 22.32
N SER A 505 6.48 34.12 22.15
CA SER A 505 6.48 35.44 21.48
C SER A 505 6.17 35.39 19.98
N GLY A 506 6.23 34.21 19.34
CA GLY A 506 5.93 34.00 17.92
C GLY A 506 7.15 33.74 17.02
N LYS A 507 8.36 33.57 17.58
CA LYS A 507 9.61 33.38 16.83
C LYS A 507 9.62 32.18 15.90
N THR A 508 9.30 30.99 16.41
CA THR A 508 9.27 29.76 15.63
C THR A 508 8.22 29.84 14.51
N THR A 509 7.12 30.56 14.74
CA THR A 509 6.11 30.84 13.72
C THR A 509 6.66 31.76 12.64
N LEU A 510 7.34 32.85 13.02
CA LEU A 510 7.99 33.77 12.08
C LEU A 510 9.08 33.05 11.26
N PHE A 511 9.93 32.26 11.92
CA PHE A 511 10.93 31.40 11.30
C PHE A 511 10.30 30.48 10.24
N SER A 512 9.20 29.81 10.58
CA SER A 512 8.49 28.90 9.67
C SER A 512 7.85 29.63 8.49
N LEU A 513 7.40 30.88 8.69
CA LEU A 513 6.91 31.74 7.62
C LEU A 513 8.05 32.16 6.68
N MET A 514 9.21 32.54 7.22
CA MET A 514 10.39 32.92 6.42
C MET A 514 10.95 31.73 5.62
N ALA A 515 11.01 30.55 6.22
CA ALA A 515 11.43 29.31 5.56
C ALA A 515 10.40 28.79 4.52
N GLY A 516 9.20 29.38 4.49
CA GLY A 516 8.11 28.94 3.63
C GLY A 516 7.49 27.61 4.03
N ILE A 517 7.76 27.11 5.25
CA ILE A 517 7.13 25.89 5.79
C ILE A 517 5.64 26.15 6.02
N LEU A 518 5.32 27.37 6.49
CA LEU A 518 3.99 27.81 6.80
C LEU A 518 3.55 28.88 5.80
N ALA A 519 2.35 28.77 5.26
CA ALA A 519 1.76 29.85 4.45
C ALA A 519 1.23 30.97 5.37
N PRO A 520 1.45 32.25 5.03
CA PRO A 520 0.88 33.38 5.76
C PRO A 520 -0.64 33.44 5.62
N THR A 521 -1.33 34.01 6.61
CA THR A 521 -2.77 34.33 6.50
C THR A 521 -2.99 35.62 5.70
N ARG A 522 -2.07 36.59 5.85
CA ARG A 522 -2.01 37.82 5.05
C ARG A 522 -0.55 38.26 4.90
N GLY A 523 -0.26 39.00 3.83
CA GLY A 523 1.08 39.53 3.55
C GLY A 523 1.96 38.56 2.76
N TYR A 524 3.20 38.98 2.53
CA TYR A 524 4.15 38.26 1.69
C TYR A 524 5.55 38.29 2.30
N VAL A 525 6.29 37.20 2.07
CA VAL A 525 7.73 37.12 2.33
C VAL A 525 8.43 36.96 0.99
N HIS A 526 9.42 37.81 0.73
CA HIS A 526 10.29 37.74 -0.43
C HIS A 526 11.70 37.37 0.02
N VAL A 527 12.28 36.36 -0.62
CA VAL A 527 13.66 35.92 -0.43
C VAL A 527 14.38 36.12 -1.76
N ARG A 528 15.37 37.00 -1.81
CA ARG A 528 16.06 37.42 -3.06
C ARG A 528 15.07 37.79 -4.17
N HIS A 529 14.06 38.58 -3.82
CA HIS A 529 12.93 38.99 -4.68
C HIS A 529 11.97 37.86 -5.13
N ILE A 530 12.16 36.62 -4.67
CA ILE A 530 11.25 35.50 -4.93
C ILE A 530 10.22 35.42 -3.82
N ASN A 531 8.93 35.43 -4.18
CA ASN A 531 7.86 35.27 -3.22
C ASN A 531 7.79 33.82 -2.70
N VAL A 532 8.10 33.63 -1.43
CA VAL A 532 8.21 32.31 -0.78
C VAL A 532 6.89 31.54 -0.82
N THR A 533 5.75 32.24 -0.74
CA THR A 533 4.42 31.61 -0.76
C THR A 533 4.05 31.08 -2.14
N ARG A 534 4.43 31.80 -3.20
CA ARG A 534 4.12 31.39 -4.58
C ARG A 534 5.09 30.35 -5.13
N LYS A 535 6.38 30.48 -4.79
CA LYS A 535 7.45 29.63 -5.31
C LYS A 535 8.40 29.17 -4.20
N PRO A 536 7.94 28.29 -3.29
CA PRO A 536 8.72 27.87 -2.14
C PRO A 536 9.99 27.08 -2.52
N LEU A 537 9.94 26.25 -3.56
CA LEU A 537 11.10 25.44 -4.00
C LEU A 537 12.25 26.33 -4.53
N GLU A 538 11.92 27.33 -5.35
CA GLU A 538 12.90 28.28 -5.91
C GLU A 538 13.53 29.14 -4.81
N ALA A 539 12.73 29.60 -3.84
CA ALA A 539 13.22 30.35 -2.70
C ALA A 539 14.15 29.53 -1.77
N ARG A 540 13.93 28.22 -1.67
CA ARG A 540 14.68 27.31 -0.78
C ARG A 540 15.98 26.79 -1.38
N GLU A 541 16.17 26.87 -2.69
CA GLU A 541 17.37 26.34 -3.37
C GLU A 541 18.69 26.87 -2.77
N ASN A 542 18.70 28.15 -2.38
CA ASN A 542 19.86 28.81 -1.78
C ASN A 542 19.77 28.99 -0.25
N MET A 543 18.80 28.34 0.40
CA MET A 543 18.52 28.49 1.81
C MET A 543 18.99 27.26 2.62
N GLY A 544 19.69 27.52 3.71
CA GLY A 544 20.06 26.55 4.75
C GLY A 544 19.13 26.66 5.94
N LEU A 545 18.71 25.54 6.52
CA LEU A 545 17.73 25.53 7.61
C LEU A 545 18.21 24.62 8.74
N CYS A 546 18.20 25.14 9.96
CA CYS A 546 18.32 24.38 11.20
C CYS A 546 17.08 24.66 12.06
N ARG A 547 16.25 23.64 12.30
CA ARG A 547 15.01 23.76 13.11
C ARG A 547 15.33 23.58 14.59
N GLN A 548 14.41 23.94 15.49
CA GLN A 548 14.59 23.69 16.93
C GLN A 548 14.81 22.21 17.27
N ASN A 549 14.08 21.30 16.60
CA ASN A 549 14.32 19.87 16.69
C ASN A 549 15.27 19.44 15.57
N ASP A 550 16.34 18.73 15.92
CA ASP A 550 17.32 18.24 14.95
C ASP A 550 16.72 17.13 14.10
N VAL A 551 16.44 17.44 12.83
CA VAL A 551 15.91 16.46 11.86
C VAL A 551 17.08 15.76 11.19
N LEU A 552 17.60 14.74 11.87
CA LEU A 552 18.72 13.92 11.42
C LEU A 552 18.30 12.45 11.33
N PHE A 553 18.91 11.73 10.41
CA PHE A 553 18.68 10.30 10.18
C PHE A 553 19.55 9.47 11.13
N ASP A 554 19.00 8.92 12.21
CA ASP A 554 19.80 8.20 13.21
C ASP A 554 20.66 7.07 12.61
N GLN A 555 20.19 6.47 11.51
CA GLN A 555 20.84 5.37 10.81
C GLN A 555 21.97 5.77 9.86
N LEU A 556 22.24 7.06 9.64
CA LEU A 556 23.33 7.52 8.79
C LEU A 556 24.49 8.03 9.64
N THR A 557 25.72 7.92 9.12
CA THR A 557 26.91 8.51 9.74
C THR A 557 26.95 10.03 9.50
N CYS A 558 27.75 10.77 10.28
CA CYS A 558 27.96 12.21 10.05
C CYS A 558 28.45 12.50 8.62
N ARG A 559 29.37 11.66 8.12
CA ARG A 559 29.90 11.76 6.75
C ARG A 559 28.81 11.54 5.70
N GLU A 560 27.96 10.54 5.89
CA GLU A 560 26.85 10.24 4.97
C GLU A 560 25.79 11.34 4.98
N HIS A 561 25.49 11.94 6.14
CA HIS A 561 24.58 13.09 6.24
C HIS A 561 25.04 14.26 5.40
N ILE A 562 26.29 14.69 5.58
CA ILE A 562 26.83 15.81 4.82
C ILE A 562 26.81 15.52 3.33
N ALA A 563 27.20 14.30 2.93
CA ALA A 563 27.17 13.90 1.53
C ALA A 563 25.74 13.93 0.97
N LEU A 564 24.76 13.41 1.72
CA LEU A 564 23.35 13.44 1.37
C LEU A 564 22.86 14.88 1.16
N TYR A 565 23.12 15.78 2.10
CA TYR A 565 22.69 17.18 2.03
C TYR A 565 23.35 17.94 0.88
N CYS A 566 24.64 17.68 0.60
CA CYS A 566 25.30 18.25 -0.58
C CYS A 566 24.65 17.77 -1.89
N ASN A 567 24.30 16.49 -1.98
CA ASN A 567 23.70 15.89 -3.16
C ASN A 567 22.25 16.36 -3.38
N LEU A 568 21.48 16.55 -2.31
CA LEU A 568 20.10 17.05 -2.39
C LEU A 568 20.03 18.45 -3.00
N LYS A 569 21.01 19.30 -2.71
CA LYS A 569 21.12 20.65 -3.30
C LYS A 569 21.79 20.68 -4.69
N GLU A 570 22.04 19.51 -5.30
CA GLU A 570 22.66 19.35 -6.64
C GLU A 570 24.00 20.09 -6.81
N ARG A 571 24.72 20.33 -5.70
CA ARG A 571 26.00 21.05 -5.66
C ARG A 571 27.13 20.20 -5.10
N TYR A 572 27.01 18.88 -5.23
CA TYR A 572 28.07 17.98 -4.80
C TYR A 572 29.23 17.98 -5.78
N THR A 573 30.29 18.68 -5.40
CA THR A 573 31.56 18.76 -6.10
C THR A 573 32.67 18.35 -5.12
N ALA A 574 33.85 17.98 -5.63
CA ALA A 574 34.99 17.69 -4.76
C ALA A 574 35.33 18.88 -3.83
N VAL A 575 35.08 20.10 -4.29
CA VAL A 575 35.22 21.35 -3.53
C VAL A 575 34.20 21.43 -2.40
N SER A 576 32.91 21.18 -2.67
CA SER A 576 31.88 21.24 -1.62
C SER A 576 32.07 20.15 -0.58
N LYS A 577 32.56 18.97 -0.96
CA LYS A 577 32.94 17.91 -0.02
C LYS A 577 34.07 18.36 0.92
N LYS A 578 35.15 18.95 0.38
CA LYS A 578 36.27 19.46 1.20
C LYS A 578 35.81 20.59 2.12
N ALA A 579 34.99 21.50 1.62
CA ALA A 579 34.42 22.59 2.42
C ALA A 579 33.56 22.05 3.57
N ALA A 580 32.79 20.99 3.34
CA ALA A 580 31.92 20.40 4.35
C ALA A 580 32.69 19.64 5.44
N TYR A 581 33.78 18.95 5.12
CA TYR A 581 34.68 18.42 6.15
C TYR A 581 35.38 19.53 6.93
N GLY A 582 35.72 20.65 6.27
CA GLY A 582 36.22 21.83 6.96
C GLY A 582 35.24 22.37 8.00
N MET A 583 33.94 22.34 7.71
CA MET A 583 32.89 22.73 8.67
C MET A 583 32.79 21.76 9.85
N LEU A 584 32.89 20.44 9.62
CA LEU A 584 32.94 19.47 10.72
C LEU A 584 34.19 19.64 11.59
N PHE A 585 35.33 20.01 11.00
CA PHE A 585 36.55 20.29 11.75
C PHE A 585 36.37 21.51 12.67
N GLU A 586 35.83 22.60 12.14
CA GLU A 586 35.56 23.82 12.91
C GLU A 586 34.57 23.59 14.06
N LEU A 587 33.64 22.64 13.91
CA LEU A 587 32.65 22.28 14.93
C LEU A 587 33.11 21.15 15.87
N GLY A 588 34.36 20.67 15.74
CA GLY A 588 34.91 19.62 16.61
C GLY A 588 34.31 18.23 16.40
N LEU A 589 33.79 17.94 15.20
CA LEU A 589 33.10 16.68 14.87
C LEU A 589 33.93 15.74 13.97
N MET A 590 35.19 16.04 13.68
CA MET A 590 36.00 15.26 12.72
C MET A 590 36.27 13.84 13.17
N ASP A 591 36.55 13.64 14.46
CA ASP A 591 36.82 12.31 15.03
C ASP A 591 35.56 11.42 15.02
N LYS A 592 34.38 12.03 14.87
CA LYS A 592 33.07 11.38 14.89
C LYS A 592 32.45 11.23 13.50
N THR A 593 33.22 11.50 12.45
CA THR A 593 32.72 11.46 11.05
C THR A 593 32.18 10.10 10.63
N GLY A 594 32.77 9.01 11.13
CA GLY A 594 32.36 7.63 10.84
C GLY A 594 31.34 7.02 11.81
N ILE A 595 30.89 7.79 12.81
CA ILE A 595 29.96 7.32 13.83
C ILE A 595 28.51 7.57 13.35
N LEU A 596 27.60 6.67 13.71
CA LEU A 596 26.16 6.81 13.46
C LEU A 596 25.58 7.98 14.25
N VAL A 597 24.70 8.77 13.64
CA VAL A 597 24.12 9.95 14.29
C VAL A 597 23.26 9.58 15.50
N GLY A 598 22.66 8.39 15.50
CA GLY A 598 21.90 7.88 16.64
C GLY A 598 22.70 7.77 17.94
N THR A 599 24.03 7.66 17.89
CA THR A 599 24.90 7.52 19.09
C THR A 599 25.56 8.83 19.52
N LEU A 600 25.34 9.94 18.80
CA LEU A 600 25.88 11.25 19.15
C LEU A 600 25.16 11.85 20.36
N SER A 601 25.89 12.67 21.14
CA SER A 601 25.26 13.45 22.21
C SER A 601 24.28 14.49 21.62
N PRO A 602 23.27 14.95 22.38
CA PRO A 602 22.34 15.98 21.89
C PRO A 602 23.04 17.23 21.37
N GLY A 603 24.12 17.68 22.03
CA GLY A 603 24.89 18.83 21.57
C GLY A 603 25.69 18.57 20.29
N GLU A 604 26.18 17.35 20.08
CA GLU A 604 26.85 16.97 18.83
C GLU A 604 25.88 16.86 17.66
N ARG A 605 24.67 16.31 17.91
CA ARG A 605 23.56 16.33 16.94
C ARG A 605 23.23 17.76 16.54
N ARG A 606 23.19 18.67 17.52
CA ARG A 606 22.95 20.09 17.27
C ARG A 606 24.02 20.73 16.39
N LYS A 607 25.30 20.50 16.70
CA LYS A 607 26.43 20.97 15.87
C LYS A 607 26.35 20.42 14.45
N LEU A 608 26.02 19.13 14.27
CA LEU A 608 25.85 18.52 12.95
C LEU A 608 24.68 19.15 12.17
N SER A 609 23.56 19.41 12.84
CA SER A 609 22.38 20.07 12.28
C SER A 609 22.71 21.48 11.77
N VAL A 610 23.47 22.26 12.56
CA VAL A 610 23.99 23.56 12.12
C VAL A 610 24.93 23.37 10.92
N ALA A 611 25.88 22.43 10.96
CA ALA A 611 26.79 22.18 9.84
C ALA A 611 26.01 21.91 8.53
N CYS A 612 24.98 21.07 8.60
CA CYS A 612 24.10 20.75 7.48
C CYS A 612 23.38 21.98 6.89
N ALA A 613 23.05 22.99 7.71
CA ALA A 613 22.46 24.23 7.22
C ALA A 613 23.45 25.04 6.35
N PHE A 614 24.75 25.01 6.65
CA PHE A 614 25.78 25.75 5.90
C PHE A 614 26.30 25.01 4.65
N VAL A 615 25.98 23.72 4.51
CA VAL A 615 26.36 22.89 3.36
C VAL A 615 25.81 23.44 2.03
N ALA A 616 26.49 23.09 0.92
CA ALA A 616 26.16 23.45 -0.46
C ALA A 616 26.18 24.96 -0.78
N ASP A 617 27.02 25.71 -0.04
CA ASP A 617 27.18 27.16 -0.16
C ASP A 617 25.85 27.93 -0.10
N SER A 618 25.04 27.58 0.91
CA SER A 618 23.79 28.28 1.19
C SER A 618 24.09 29.75 1.49
N LYS A 619 23.46 30.66 0.72
CA LYS A 619 23.65 32.11 0.88
C LYS A 619 22.83 32.66 2.04
N ILE A 620 21.65 32.09 2.25
CA ILE A 620 20.76 32.44 3.36
C ILE A 620 20.73 31.26 4.32
N VAL A 621 20.97 31.47 5.60
CA VAL A 621 20.93 30.42 6.62
C VAL A 621 19.99 30.85 7.74
N LEU A 622 18.92 30.09 7.95
CA LEU A 622 17.99 30.31 9.06
C LEU A 622 18.27 29.27 10.16
N LEU A 623 18.49 29.73 11.39
CA LEU A 623 18.77 28.88 12.56
C LEU A 623 17.74 29.14 13.67
N ASP A 624 16.95 28.14 14.05
CA ASP A 624 15.95 28.27 15.12
C ASP A 624 16.51 27.75 16.46
N GLU A 625 16.88 28.65 17.38
CA GLU A 625 17.53 28.38 18.68
C GLU A 625 18.82 27.54 18.58
N PRO A 626 19.85 27.92 17.80
CA PRO A 626 21.01 27.06 17.49
C PRO A 626 21.83 26.65 18.72
N SER A 627 21.95 27.50 19.75
CA SER A 627 22.66 27.19 21.00
C SER A 627 21.86 26.36 22.02
N TYR A 628 20.59 26.02 21.74
CA TYR A 628 19.78 25.25 22.69
C TYR A 628 20.36 23.84 22.93
N GLY A 629 20.54 23.48 24.20
CA GLY A 629 21.04 22.16 24.60
C GLY A 629 22.56 21.98 24.49
N LEU A 630 23.32 23.05 24.18
CA LEU A 630 24.77 23.06 24.21
C LEU A 630 25.32 23.51 25.57
N ASP A 631 26.48 22.98 25.95
CA ASP A 631 27.27 23.47 27.07
C ASP A 631 27.92 24.83 26.75
N HIS A 632 28.33 25.58 27.78
CA HIS A 632 28.89 26.92 27.60
C HIS A 632 30.10 26.97 26.65
N SER A 633 30.99 25.97 26.70
CA SER A 633 32.16 25.92 25.79
C SER A 633 31.72 25.70 24.35
N SER A 634 30.86 24.71 24.11
CA SER A 634 30.33 24.43 22.77
C SER A 634 29.49 25.59 22.20
N CYS A 635 28.78 26.34 23.03
CA CYS A 635 28.09 27.55 22.62
C CYS A 635 29.07 28.58 22.07
N TYR A 636 30.17 28.82 22.77
CA TYR A 636 31.19 29.77 22.32
C TYR A 636 31.85 29.33 21.01
N ASP A 637 32.17 28.03 20.86
CA ASP A 637 32.70 27.48 19.61
C ASP A 637 31.73 27.69 18.44
N LEU A 638 30.44 27.48 18.68
CA LEU A 638 29.39 27.72 17.70
C LEU A 638 29.31 29.21 17.33
N TRP A 639 29.41 30.12 18.30
CA TRP A 639 29.39 31.56 18.06
C TRP A 639 30.58 32.02 17.20
N LEU A 640 31.77 31.50 17.48
CA LEU A 640 32.96 31.74 16.66
C LEU A 640 32.78 31.21 15.23
N PHE A 641 32.20 30.01 15.10
CA PHE A 641 31.87 29.42 13.80
C PHE A 641 30.91 30.31 13.00
N LEU A 642 29.81 30.77 13.61
CA LEU A 642 28.82 31.65 12.96
C LEU A 642 29.45 32.97 12.52
N LYS A 643 30.23 33.62 13.38
CA LYS A 643 30.94 34.87 13.05
C LYS A 643 31.91 34.69 11.89
N LYS A 644 32.67 33.58 11.87
CA LYS A 644 33.62 33.29 10.80
C LYS A 644 32.91 33.01 9.47
N ARG A 645 31.75 32.35 9.50
CA ARG A 645 31.00 31.91 8.31
C ARG A 645 29.99 32.93 7.78
N ARG A 646 29.85 34.10 8.42
CA ARG A 646 28.96 35.19 8.00
C ARG A 646 29.36 35.83 6.67
N HIS A 647 30.66 35.86 6.33
CA HIS A 647 31.11 36.51 5.10
C HIS A 647 30.46 35.88 3.86
N GLY A 648 29.84 36.72 3.02
CA GLY A 648 29.11 36.29 1.83
C GLY A 648 27.82 35.51 2.11
N ARG A 649 27.28 35.57 3.35
CA ARG A 649 26.02 34.90 3.76
C ARG A 649 25.16 35.80 4.64
N THR A 650 23.86 35.63 4.54
CA THR A 650 22.89 36.21 5.47
C THR A 650 22.47 35.15 6.47
N ILE A 651 22.70 35.41 7.74
CA ILE A 651 22.33 34.48 8.82
C ILE A 651 21.20 35.12 9.61
N PHE A 652 20.07 34.43 9.68
CA PHE A 652 18.97 34.80 10.56
C PHE A 652 18.84 33.74 11.64
N MET A 653 18.90 34.12 12.91
CA MET A 653 18.78 33.17 13.99
C MET A 653 17.79 33.62 15.06
N THR A 654 17.10 32.68 15.69
CA THR A 654 16.26 32.96 16.86
C THR A 654 17.03 32.57 18.12
N SER A 655 16.93 33.37 19.17
CA SER A 655 17.53 33.02 20.48
C SER A 655 16.72 33.60 21.62
N ARG A 656 16.70 32.92 22.76
CA ARG A 656 16.15 33.44 24.03
C ARG A 656 17.21 34.09 24.91
N ASN A 657 18.50 33.88 24.64
CA ASN A 657 19.57 34.39 25.47
C ASN A 657 20.04 35.75 24.93
N LEU A 658 20.03 36.76 25.80
CA LEU A 658 20.55 38.09 25.47
C LEU A 658 22.05 38.04 25.19
N GLU A 659 22.82 37.21 25.91
CA GLU A 659 24.27 37.08 25.71
C GLU A 659 24.60 36.51 24.32
N GLU A 660 23.78 35.61 23.80
CA GLU A 660 23.94 35.06 22.44
C GLU A 660 23.63 36.13 21.38
N ALA A 661 22.57 36.90 21.60
CA ALA A 661 22.17 37.98 20.69
C ALA A 661 23.22 39.10 20.65
N ASP A 662 23.73 39.51 21.80
CA ASP A 662 24.77 40.54 21.94
C ASP A 662 26.14 40.03 21.49
N GLY A 663 26.43 38.75 21.77
CA GLY A 663 27.67 38.10 21.41
C GLY A 663 27.83 37.90 19.91
N VAL A 664 26.79 37.50 19.18
CA VAL A 664 26.87 37.08 17.76
C VAL A 664 26.18 38.04 16.80
N GLY A 665 25.14 38.75 17.25
CA GLY A 665 24.28 39.55 16.38
C GLY A 665 24.90 40.86 15.91
N ASP A 666 24.93 41.07 14.60
CA ASP A 666 25.17 42.38 14.00
C ASP A 666 23.94 43.27 14.15
N ARG A 667 22.75 42.65 14.13
CA ARG A 667 21.46 43.32 14.35
C ARG A 667 20.56 42.44 15.21
N ILE A 668 19.94 43.04 16.22
CA ILE A 668 19.04 42.37 17.15
C ILE A 668 17.61 42.87 16.90
N MET A 669 16.67 41.95 16.84
CA MET A 669 15.23 42.20 16.74
C MET A 669 14.56 41.67 17.99
N ILE A 670 13.85 42.52 18.74
CA ILE A 670 13.14 42.09 19.95
C ILE A 670 11.66 41.88 19.62
N MET A 671 11.18 40.66 19.83
CA MET A 671 9.81 40.24 19.57
C MET A 671 9.06 39.97 20.87
N SER A 672 7.83 40.51 20.96
CA SER A 672 6.93 40.25 22.08
C SER A 672 5.47 40.25 21.60
N LYS A 673 4.69 39.26 22.08
CA LYS A 673 3.27 39.06 21.73
C LYS A 673 3.00 39.13 20.22
N GLY A 674 3.79 38.42 19.42
CA GLY A 674 3.58 38.32 17.97
C GLY A 674 4.08 39.52 17.16
N CYS A 675 4.64 40.55 17.79
CA CYS A 675 5.02 41.81 17.15
C CYS A 675 6.49 42.15 17.42
N ILE A 676 7.14 42.80 16.45
CA ILE A 676 8.50 43.33 16.63
C ILE A 676 8.40 44.69 17.33
N LYS A 677 9.11 44.84 18.44
CA LYS A 677 9.09 46.05 19.28
C LYS A 677 10.21 47.00 18.93
N CYS A 678 11.42 46.49 18.74
CA CYS A 678 12.57 47.27 18.34
C CYS A 678 13.51 46.42 17.47
N CYS A 679 14.31 47.10 16.65
CA CYS A 679 15.30 46.48 15.78
C CYS A 679 16.49 47.42 15.57
N GLY A 680 17.71 46.92 15.77
CA GLY A 680 18.92 47.70 15.54
C GLY A 680 20.17 46.95 15.98
N SER A 681 21.32 47.58 15.81
CA SER A 681 22.62 47.11 16.33
C SER A 681 22.59 47.05 17.86
N PRO A 682 23.40 46.18 18.48
CA PRO A 682 23.49 46.10 19.94
C PRO A 682 23.78 47.47 20.57
N ASP A 683 24.67 48.26 19.96
CA ASP A 683 25.01 49.61 20.41
C ASP A 683 23.84 50.59 20.29
N PHE A 684 23.06 50.52 19.21
CA PHE A 684 21.85 51.32 19.05
C PHE A 684 20.82 51.00 20.12
N LEU A 685 20.59 49.71 20.40
CA LEU A 685 19.62 49.26 21.40
C LEU A 685 20.06 49.57 22.83
N ARG A 686 21.36 49.66 23.11
CA ARG A 686 21.86 50.07 24.44
C ARG A 686 21.63 51.56 24.72
N LYS A 687 21.66 52.45 23.73
CA LYS A 687 21.49 53.90 23.94
C LYS A 687 20.19 54.31 24.64
N PRO A 688 19.00 53.84 24.23
CA PRO A 688 17.73 54.22 24.87
C PRO A 688 17.45 53.47 26.19
N TYR A 689 18.08 52.31 26.43
CA TYR A 689 17.83 51.47 27.62
C TYR A 689 19.03 51.41 28.59
N GLY A 690 20.09 52.17 28.33
CA GLY A 690 21.39 52.11 29.01
C GLY A 690 21.52 52.98 30.26
N GLU A 691 20.45 53.67 30.69
CA GLU A 691 20.48 54.36 31.99
C GLU A 691 20.33 53.32 33.14
N ALA A 692 21.49 52.95 33.68
CA ALA A 692 21.76 52.33 34.97
C ALA A 692 20.65 51.42 35.57
N LEU A 693 20.80 50.11 35.37
CA LEU A 693 20.12 49.10 36.17
C LEU A 693 20.80 49.05 37.56
N VAL A 694 20.28 49.81 38.52
CA VAL A 694 20.75 49.80 39.92
C VAL A 694 20.21 48.53 40.58
N VAL A 695 21.06 47.51 40.72
CA VAL A 695 20.74 46.30 41.50
C VAL A 695 21.18 46.54 42.95
N SER A 696 20.24 46.88 43.83
CA SER A 696 20.47 46.96 45.27
C SER A 696 20.36 45.57 45.89
N ILE A 697 21.47 45.01 46.37
CA ILE A 697 21.50 43.76 47.14
C ILE A 697 21.57 44.14 48.61
N GLU A 698 20.48 43.97 49.36
CA GLU A 698 20.50 44.05 50.82
C GLU A 698 21.04 42.74 51.39
N VAL A 699 22.24 42.79 51.98
CA VAL A 699 22.82 41.67 52.73
C VAL A 699 22.53 41.91 54.21
N SER A 700 21.63 41.13 54.80
CA SER A 700 21.44 41.09 56.25
C SER A 700 22.58 40.28 56.88
N LEU A 701 23.52 40.94 57.54
CA LEU A 701 24.50 40.28 58.41
C LEU A 701 23.76 39.79 59.67
N ALA A 702 23.79 38.47 59.88
CA ALA A 702 23.18 37.78 61.03
C ALA A 702 24.02 37.92 62.30
#